data_AF-A0AAN9T0V3-F1
#
_entry.id   AF-A0AAN9T0V3-F1
#
_cell.length_a   1.000
_cell.length_b   1.000
_cell.length_c   1.000
_cell.angle_alpha   90.00
_cell.angle_beta   90.00
_cell.angle_gamma   90.00
#
_symmetry.space_group_name_H-M   'P 1'
#
loop_
_entity.id
_entity.type
_entity.pdbx_description
1 polymer ?
#
loop_
_entity_poly.entity_id
_entity_poly.type
_entity_poly.pdbx_seq_one_letter_code
_entity_poly.pdbx_strand_id
1 'polypeptide(L)'
;MAMDEYDEKVHVAVGKSLKKAATLLQWCFTRFSNAHICLLHVYEPSTMIPSPLGKFPASQASPQVVSAYRIEEREQTKGLLDKYLSLCRAAKIKASSVIGEADQVQKGIVDLVTVHNIRKLVIGSVPENCINVKRNSSKANYAAKNAPPFCEIWFVYNGKHIWTREASDTPRSLSSRTQPETTTAESLSCRFFPNGTNELFHSECFQTNSTRTTGSMVQSEIIEAEATFSSKSYSYSSHCSPQHLTGWHLDIHSEFEEAIDSQLIEAKREVDAVTDRAHAERLKSQTLELKAIEAISKVNFFESAHAHEVKLRKEAEDSLRVTIQEQQMFLDEKEEIVSELERTARSISLLGSCAHETNQKRDEAAAELSLIQESISNLQYEKQQLMQQKMEALRWLERWKSCGQVGADHCNGVIEIAKEFPELAEFSELDLRNATCNFSESFKVREGGYGSIYKGEMLGRTVAIRKLHPHNMQGSTEFHQEVQVLGGVQHPHLVTLLGVCPEVWSLVYEYLPRGSLLDYLFRKSSLFPLTWNIRARWIAEIATALCFLHSSKPETIIHGGLTLETVLLDSALSCKICEFGFSRLVKEESLYLPSFHFSTEPNRSFTYTDPEFHRTGVLTPKSDIYSFGLIILQLLTGRTPVGLAGEVRRAVSWGKLSSILDSSAGEWNPTVATKLVELGLQCCQLNSRDRPELTPSLVRELEQLHVSEERLVPSFFLCPIFQEIMHDPQVAADGFTYEGKAISEWLANGHQTSPMTNLKLSHLNLTHNHALRLAIQGWLCKS
;
A
#
# COMPACT_ATOMS: atom_id res chain seq x y z
N MET A 1 21.92 44.62 34.29
CA MET A 1 22.18 43.25 33.79
C MET A 1 20.87 42.70 33.29
N ALA A 2 20.73 42.45 31.99
CA ALA A 2 19.59 41.70 31.47
C ALA A 2 19.80 40.21 31.78
N MET A 3 18.75 39.50 32.19
CA MET A 3 18.77 38.04 32.21
C MET A 3 18.38 37.53 30.82
N ASP A 4 19.12 36.54 30.32
CA ASP A 4 18.92 36.01 28.98
C ASP A 4 17.51 35.45 28.77
N GLU A 5 16.90 35.87 27.68
CA GLU A 5 15.65 35.33 27.16
C GLU A 5 15.93 33.92 26.62
N TYR A 6 15.52 32.88 27.36
CA TYR A 6 15.71 31.49 26.93
C TYR A 6 14.89 31.21 25.66
N ASP A 7 15.56 31.23 24.50
CA ASP A 7 15.01 30.91 23.17
C ASP A 7 14.41 29.49 23.19
N GLU A 8 13.08 29.40 23.34
CA GLU A 8 12.38 28.16 23.67
C GLU A 8 12.55 27.12 22.54
N LYS A 9 13.19 25.97 22.82
CA LYS A 9 13.53 24.99 21.78
C LYS A 9 12.53 23.83 21.70
N VAL A 10 11.75 23.79 20.62
CA VAL A 10 10.73 22.75 20.35
C VAL A 10 11.23 21.80 19.27
N HIS A 11 11.21 20.50 19.54
CA HIS A 11 11.68 19.48 18.59
C HIS A 11 10.48 18.86 17.85
N VAL A 12 10.59 18.61 16.55
CA VAL A 12 9.48 18.11 15.71
C VAL A 12 9.93 16.88 14.94
N ALA A 13 9.32 15.72 15.19
CA ALA A 13 9.65 14.48 14.53
C ALA A 13 9.11 14.44 13.08
N VAL A 14 10.01 14.49 12.09
CA VAL A 14 9.68 14.52 10.66
C VAL A 14 10.02 13.22 9.95
N GLY A 15 9.15 12.77 9.05
CA GLY A 15 9.32 11.53 8.27
C GLY A 15 9.81 11.77 6.84
N LYS A 16 9.87 10.70 6.02
CA LYS A 16 10.29 10.77 4.60
C LYS A 16 9.31 11.50 3.66
N SER A 17 8.26 12.16 4.16
CA SER A 17 7.17 12.75 3.34
C SER A 17 6.88 14.20 3.70
N LEU A 18 7.32 15.11 2.83
CA LEU A 18 7.12 16.56 2.93
C LEU A 18 5.63 16.92 3.08
N LYS A 19 4.75 16.37 2.23
CA LYS A 19 3.30 16.64 2.26
C LYS A 19 2.63 16.28 3.59
N LYS A 20 3.04 15.18 4.24
CA LYS A 20 2.49 14.77 5.56
C LYS A 20 3.02 15.64 6.70
N ALA A 21 4.28 16.05 6.63
CA ALA A 21 4.90 16.88 7.67
C ALA A 21 4.59 18.38 7.52
N ALA A 22 4.12 18.85 6.37
CA ALA A 22 3.71 20.25 6.18
C ALA A 22 2.61 20.69 7.16
N THR A 23 1.56 19.89 7.35
CA THR A 23 0.47 20.21 8.29
C THR A 23 0.91 20.13 9.76
N LEU A 24 1.86 19.24 10.07
CA LEU A 24 2.50 19.13 11.38
C LEU A 24 3.33 20.40 11.69
N LEU A 25 4.16 20.83 10.74
CA LEU A 25 4.99 22.02 10.88
C LEU A 25 4.14 23.29 10.96
N GLN A 26 3.13 23.45 10.10
CA GLN A 26 2.21 24.59 10.15
C GLN A 26 1.52 24.72 11.52
N TRP A 27 1.08 23.61 12.12
CA TRP A 27 0.54 23.64 13.50
C TRP A 27 1.59 24.05 14.53
N CYS A 28 2.83 23.54 14.41
CA CYS A 28 3.93 23.95 15.29
C CYS A 28 4.21 25.46 15.17
N PHE A 29 4.21 26.00 13.94
CA PHE A 29 4.46 27.41 13.65
C PHE A 29 3.39 28.31 14.29
N THR A 30 2.11 27.92 14.22
CA THR A 30 1.02 28.65 14.88
C THR A 30 1.05 28.52 16.40
N ARG A 31 1.45 27.36 16.96
CA ARG A 31 1.43 27.12 18.41
C ARG A 31 2.63 27.71 19.16
N PHE A 32 3.78 27.74 18.50
CA PHE A 32 5.08 28.10 19.07
C PHE A 32 5.78 29.17 18.20
N SER A 33 5.10 30.28 17.93
CA SER A 33 5.53 31.32 16.97
C SER A 33 6.91 31.93 17.24
N ASN A 34 7.35 31.92 18.51
CA ASN A 34 8.60 32.53 18.96
C ASN A 34 9.67 31.49 19.33
N ALA A 35 9.40 30.19 19.12
CA ALA A 35 10.29 29.11 19.49
C ALA A 35 11.33 28.78 18.40
N HIS A 36 12.52 28.34 18.82
CA HIS A 36 13.48 27.74 17.91
C HIS A 36 13.06 26.29 17.58
N ILE A 37 12.70 26.02 16.33
CA ILE A 37 12.25 24.68 15.91
C ILE A 37 13.42 23.77 15.54
N CYS A 38 13.45 22.56 16.09
CA CYS A 38 14.50 21.58 15.81
C CYS A 38 13.90 20.34 15.14
N LEU A 39 14.17 20.17 13.86
CA LEU A 39 13.66 19.06 13.05
C LEU A 39 14.39 17.77 13.40
N LEU A 40 13.66 16.80 13.92
CA LEU A 40 14.19 15.52 14.36
C LEU A 40 13.87 14.44 13.34
N HIS A 41 14.90 13.85 12.73
CA HIS A 41 14.75 12.75 11.79
C HIS A 41 15.55 11.53 12.25
N VAL A 42 15.01 10.34 12.01
CA VAL A 42 15.75 9.09 12.20
C VAL A 42 15.94 8.46 10.83
N TYR A 43 17.21 8.39 10.43
CA TYR A 43 17.67 7.61 9.30
C TYR A 43 17.60 6.12 9.67
N GLU A 44 16.83 5.38 8.88
CA GLU A 44 16.66 3.93 8.95
C GLU A 44 17.32 3.36 7.70
N PRO A 45 18.51 2.71 7.82
CA PRO A 45 19.28 2.26 6.66
C PRO A 45 18.54 1.16 5.88
N SER A 46 18.41 1.29 4.56
CA SER A 46 17.65 0.31 3.76
C SER A 46 18.28 -1.09 3.79
N THR A 47 17.49 -2.13 4.09
CA THR A 47 17.96 -3.53 4.11
C THR A 47 18.24 -4.11 2.73
N MET A 48 17.84 -3.40 1.67
CA MET A 48 17.98 -3.79 0.27
C MET A 48 18.75 -2.70 -0.49
N ILE A 49 19.68 -3.10 -1.34
CA ILE A 49 20.47 -2.22 -2.21
C ILE A 49 19.96 -2.36 -3.65
N PRO A 50 19.75 -1.27 -4.40
CA PRO A 50 19.38 -1.33 -5.82
C PRO A 50 20.54 -1.80 -6.69
N SER A 51 20.25 -2.60 -7.71
CA SER A 51 21.17 -2.96 -8.79
C SER A 51 20.44 -2.97 -10.13
N PRO A 52 21.15 -2.98 -11.28
CA PRO A 52 20.54 -3.11 -12.61
C PRO A 52 19.69 -4.39 -12.80
N LEU A 53 19.93 -5.43 -12.00
CA LEU A 53 19.18 -6.70 -12.04
C LEU A 53 18.04 -6.76 -10.99
N GLY A 54 17.76 -5.65 -10.30
CA GLY A 54 16.77 -5.55 -9.23
C GLY A 54 17.38 -5.27 -7.86
N LYS A 55 16.56 -5.30 -6.81
CA LYS A 55 16.98 -5.04 -5.43
C LYS A 55 17.45 -6.32 -4.76
N PHE A 56 18.61 -6.28 -4.10
CA PHE A 56 19.19 -7.43 -3.41
C PHE A 56 19.53 -7.08 -1.95
N PRO A 57 19.59 -8.05 -1.03
CA PRO A 57 19.86 -7.79 0.39
C PRO A 57 21.24 -7.16 0.61
N ALA A 58 21.33 -6.16 1.49
CA ALA A 58 22.59 -5.52 1.86
C ALA A 58 23.62 -6.52 2.46
N SER A 59 23.13 -7.63 3.05
CA SER A 59 23.97 -8.74 3.54
C SER A 59 24.64 -9.57 2.44
N GLN A 60 24.21 -9.42 1.19
CA GLN A 60 24.79 -10.09 0.01
C GLN A 60 25.69 -9.16 -0.82
N ALA A 61 25.82 -7.88 -0.43
CA ALA A 61 26.70 -6.91 -1.07
C ALA A 61 28.11 -6.92 -0.49
N SER A 62 29.10 -6.47 -1.27
CA SER A 62 30.44 -6.22 -0.71
C SER A 62 30.39 -5.02 0.26
N PRO A 63 31.23 -5.00 1.33
CA PRO A 63 31.23 -3.90 2.29
C PRO A 63 31.44 -2.52 1.66
N GLN A 64 32.19 -2.47 0.55
CA GLN A 64 32.41 -1.26 -0.25
C GLN A 64 31.11 -0.75 -0.89
N VAL A 65 30.34 -1.63 -1.56
CA VAL A 65 29.05 -1.28 -2.17
C VAL A 65 28.02 -0.87 -1.11
N VAL A 66 27.97 -1.58 0.04
CA VAL A 66 27.15 -1.15 1.17
C VAL A 66 27.57 0.25 1.63
N SER A 67 28.86 0.50 1.84
CA SER A 67 29.34 1.78 2.35
C SER A 67 29.04 2.96 1.41
N ALA A 68 29.19 2.77 0.10
CA ALA A 68 28.87 3.78 -0.91
C ALA A 68 27.37 4.10 -0.91
N TYR A 69 26.50 3.08 -0.92
CA TYR A 69 25.05 3.28 -0.88
C TYR A 69 24.59 3.95 0.43
N ARG A 70 25.24 3.65 1.56
CA ARG A 70 24.99 4.30 2.87
C ARG A 70 25.49 5.75 2.94
N ILE A 71 26.38 6.17 2.05
CA ILE A 71 26.75 7.59 1.89
C ILE A 71 25.65 8.29 1.11
N GLU A 72 25.25 7.73 -0.04
CA GLU A 72 24.17 8.25 -0.89
C GLU A 72 22.85 8.41 -0.11
N GLU A 73 22.40 7.39 0.63
CA GLU A 73 21.19 7.46 1.46
C GLU A 73 21.26 8.58 2.52
N ARG A 74 22.45 8.88 3.05
CA ARG A 74 22.65 9.96 4.03
C ARG A 74 22.66 11.34 3.37
N GLU A 75 23.19 11.46 2.15
CA GLU A 75 23.10 12.69 1.36
C GLU A 75 21.65 12.98 0.94
N GLN A 76 20.91 11.97 0.48
CA GLN A 76 19.47 12.08 0.20
C GLN A 76 18.68 12.51 1.46
N THR A 77 19.02 11.95 2.62
CA THR A 77 18.41 12.31 3.91
C THR A 77 18.72 13.75 4.32
N LYS A 78 19.96 14.21 4.10
CA LYS A 78 20.36 15.60 4.32
C LYS A 78 19.61 16.55 3.39
N GLY A 79 19.53 16.24 2.09
CA GLY A 79 18.78 17.03 1.11
C GLY A 79 17.27 17.11 1.42
N LEU A 80 16.68 16.05 2.00
CA LEU A 80 15.31 16.09 2.52
C LEU A 80 15.17 17.06 3.70
N LEU A 81 16.12 17.08 4.63
CA LEU A 81 16.12 18.02 5.76
C LEU A 81 16.36 19.47 5.33
N ASP A 82 17.20 19.71 4.32
CA ASP A 82 17.37 21.05 3.74
C ASP A 82 16.08 21.58 3.09
N LYS A 83 15.25 20.69 2.50
CA LYS A 83 13.89 21.01 2.04
C LYS A 83 12.93 21.33 3.19
N TYR A 84 13.07 20.71 4.36
CA TYR A 84 12.29 21.10 5.55
C TYR A 84 12.78 22.43 6.16
N LEU A 85 14.09 22.67 6.18
CA LEU A 85 14.66 23.92 6.66
C LEU A 85 14.30 25.10 5.74
N SER A 86 14.22 24.90 4.42
CA SER A 86 13.76 25.96 3.50
C SER A 86 12.29 26.34 3.75
N LEU A 87 11.41 25.39 4.07
CA LEU A 87 10.04 25.69 4.51
C LEU A 87 10.00 26.52 5.81
N CYS A 88 10.85 26.20 6.78
CA CYS A 88 10.95 26.98 8.03
C CYS A 88 11.48 28.40 7.77
N ARG A 89 12.50 28.56 6.90
CA ARG A 89 13.03 29.87 6.47
C ARG A 89 11.97 30.69 5.73
N ALA A 90 11.18 30.08 4.85
CA ALA A 90 10.08 30.75 4.15
C ALA A 90 8.99 31.25 5.13
N ALA A 91 8.74 30.49 6.21
CA ALA A 91 7.87 30.90 7.32
C ALA A 91 8.52 31.90 8.30
N LYS A 92 9.77 32.34 8.05
CA LYS A 92 10.57 33.25 8.91
C LYS A 92 10.88 32.71 10.32
N ILE A 93 10.95 31.39 10.49
CA ILE A 93 11.20 30.74 11.78
C ILE A 93 12.65 30.26 11.88
N LYS A 94 13.28 30.50 13.04
CA LYS A 94 14.60 29.93 13.38
C LYS A 94 14.48 28.41 13.45
N ALA A 95 15.22 27.70 12.60
CA ALA A 95 15.20 26.24 12.59
C ALA A 95 16.57 25.59 12.41
N SER A 96 16.75 24.45 13.07
CA SER A 96 17.89 23.54 12.89
C SER A 96 17.41 22.10 12.73
N SER A 97 18.31 21.15 12.47
CA SER A 97 17.95 19.73 12.34
C SER A 97 18.91 18.83 13.11
N VAL A 98 18.42 17.66 13.51
CA VAL A 98 19.16 16.58 14.16
C VAL A 98 18.79 15.26 13.48
N ILE A 99 19.81 14.49 13.11
CA ILE A 99 19.69 13.16 12.50
C ILE A 99 20.19 12.13 13.50
N GLY A 100 19.37 11.13 13.82
CA GLY A 100 19.81 9.89 14.45
C GLY A 100 19.82 8.74 13.44
N GLU A 101 20.64 7.73 13.67
CA GLU A 101 20.68 6.48 12.88
C GLU A 101 20.18 5.33 13.76
N ALA A 102 19.17 4.57 13.32
CA ALA A 102 18.64 3.43 14.06
C ALA A 102 17.88 2.44 13.17
N ASP A 103 18.03 1.14 13.44
CA ASP A 103 17.30 0.05 12.76
C ASP A 103 15.78 0.12 12.92
N GLN A 104 15.28 0.90 13.88
CA GLN A 104 13.87 1.06 14.19
C GLN A 104 13.59 2.51 14.56
N VAL A 105 12.92 3.24 13.67
CA VAL A 105 12.64 4.69 13.82
C VAL A 105 12.01 5.03 15.18
N GLN A 106 11.11 4.21 15.70
CA GLN A 106 10.48 4.46 17.00
C GLN A 106 11.44 4.38 18.19
N LYS A 107 12.49 3.56 18.10
CA LYS A 107 13.56 3.51 19.10
C LYS A 107 14.43 4.76 18.96
N GLY A 108 14.94 5.02 17.76
CA GLY A 108 15.78 6.19 17.48
C GLY A 108 15.16 7.53 17.89
N ILE A 109 13.83 7.70 17.81
CA ILE A 109 13.17 8.90 18.35
C ILE A 109 13.33 9.01 19.87
N VAL A 110 13.14 7.92 20.61
CA VAL A 110 13.31 7.87 22.08
C VAL A 110 14.79 8.00 22.47
N ASP A 111 15.68 7.40 21.70
CA ASP A 111 17.13 7.48 21.92
C ASP A 111 17.60 8.93 21.73
N LEU A 112 17.18 9.61 20.66
CA LEU A 112 17.45 11.03 20.43
C LEU A 112 16.86 11.94 21.52
N VAL A 113 15.66 11.63 22.04
CA VAL A 113 15.09 12.37 23.18
C VAL A 113 15.97 12.26 24.41
N THR A 114 16.53 11.08 24.65
CA THR A 114 17.41 10.79 25.78
C THR A 114 18.78 11.46 25.61
N VAL A 115 19.43 11.24 24.46
CA VAL A 115 20.78 11.76 24.13
C VAL A 115 20.81 13.29 24.06
N HIS A 116 19.80 13.93 23.48
CA HIS A 116 19.73 15.39 23.35
C HIS A 116 18.89 16.08 24.44
N ASN A 117 18.49 15.35 25.50
CA ASN A 117 17.71 15.86 26.63
C ASN A 117 16.48 16.68 26.19
N ILE A 118 15.72 16.14 25.23
CA ILE A 118 14.63 16.85 24.56
C ILE A 118 13.49 17.06 25.54
N ARG A 119 13.27 18.31 25.97
CA ARG A 119 12.17 18.69 26.87
C ARG A 119 10.83 18.81 26.17
N LYS A 120 10.81 19.20 24.90
CA LYS A 120 9.59 19.45 24.11
C LYS A 120 9.64 18.77 22.76
N LEU A 121 8.73 17.83 22.50
CA LEU A 121 8.67 17.03 21.27
C LEU A 121 7.27 17.00 20.64
N VAL A 122 7.15 17.34 19.37
CA VAL A 122 5.89 17.21 18.60
C VAL A 122 6.00 16.02 17.64
N ILE A 123 4.99 15.13 17.65
CA ILE A 123 4.92 13.92 16.82
C ILE A 123 3.62 13.90 16.03
N GLY A 124 3.72 13.60 14.72
CA GLY A 124 2.57 13.26 13.90
C GLY A 124 1.93 11.93 14.32
N SER A 125 0.65 11.96 14.69
CA SER A 125 -0.17 10.80 15.05
C SER A 125 -1.39 10.71 14.13
N VAL A 126 -2.08 9.57 14.15
CA VAL A 126 -3.40 9.39 13.53
C VAL A 126 -4.41 9.08 14.65
N PRO A 127 -5.57 9.75 14.73
CA PRO A 127 -6.61 9.43 15.67
C PRO A 127 -7.48 8.30 15.12
N GLU A 128 -7.83 7.36 15.98
CA GLU A 128 -8.93 6.44 15.78
C GLU A 128 -9.95 6.71 16.89
N ASN A 129 -11.20 6.84 16.48
CA ASN A 129 -12.45 6.87 17.26
C ASN A 129 -12.38 7.44 18.70
N CYS A 130 -13.07 8.56 18.91
CA CYS A 130 -13.38 9.07 20.24
C CYS A 130 -13.93 7.93 21.13
N ILE A 131 -13.42 7.84 22.37
CA ILE A 131 -13.85 6.86 23.39
C ILE A 131 -13.33 5.43 23.15
N ASN A 132 -12.00 5.23 23.05
CA ASN A 132 -11.22 4.33 23.93
C ASN A 132 -9.74 4.22 23.50
N VAL A 133 -8.82 4.31 24.47
CA VAL A 133 -7.38 4.50 24.20
C VAL A 133 -6.64 3.20 23.85
N LYS A 134 -6.76 2.74 22.60
CA LYS A 134 -5.72 1.92 21.93
C LYS A 134 -5.15 2.71 20.74
N ARG A 135 -4.16 3.54 21.07
CA ARG A 135 -3.42 4.44 20.18
C ARG A 135 -2.77 3.65 19.03
N ASN A 136 -2.74 4.15 17.80
CA ASN A 136 -2.37 3.38 16.59
C ASN A 136 -1.36 4.05 15.62
N SER A 137 -0.35 4.76 16.14
CA SER A 137 0.91 4.95 15.40
C SER A 137 2.02 4.25 16.17
N SER A 138 2.64 3.22 15.60
CA SER A 138 3.70 2.43 16.28
C SER A 138 4.79 3.34 16.86
N LYS A 139 5.14 4.42 16.14
CA LYS A 139 6.12 5.44 16.52
C LYS A 139 5.60 6.34 17.66
N ALA A 140 4.40 6.90 17.52
CA ALA A 140 3.80 7.77 18.56
C ALA A 140 3.51 7.00 19.86
N ASN A 141 3.01 5.76 19.76
CA ASN A 141 2.73 4.87 20.88
C ASN A 141 3.99 4.53 21.66
N TYR A 142 5.06 4.18 20.95
CA TYR A 142 6.33 3.79 21.54
C TYR A 142 7.00 5.00 22.20
N ALA A 143 6.98 6.17 21.57
CA ALA A 143 7.43 7.41 22.19
C ALA A 143 6.61 7.76 23.45
N ALA A 144 5.28 7.71 23.38
CA ALA A 144 4.42 8.00 24.54
C ALA A 144 4.72 7.09 25.75
N LYS A 145 5.03 5.81 25.50
CA LYS A 145 5.33 4.80 26.53
C LYS A 145 6.78 4.83 27.05
N ASN A 146 7.75 5.02 26.17
CA ASN A 146 9.17 4.77 26.47
C ASN A 146 10.05 6.03 26.49
N ALA A 147 9.58 7.17 25.98
CA ALA A 147 10.34 8.42 26.10
C ALA A 147 10.48 8.82 27.58
N PRO A 148 11.66 9.34 28.02
CA PRO A 148 11.89 9.76 29.40
C PRO A 148 10.78 10.66 29.98
N PRO A 149 10.52 10.58 31.29
CA PRO A 149 9.42 11.32 31.92
C PRO A 149 9.60 12.84 31.87
N PHE A 150 10.83 13.35 31.70
CA PHE A 150 11.13 14.78 31.57
C PHE A 150 10.68 15.40 30.23
N CYS A 151 10.24 14.60 29.27
CA CYS A 151 9.91 15.03 27.91
C CYS A 151 8.40 15.23 27.74
N GLU A 152 7.98 16.47 27.50
CA GLU A 152 6.61 16.82 27.11
C GLU A 152 6.40 16.48 25.63
N ILE A 153 5.34 15.73 25.30
CA ILE A 153 5.08 15.24 23.93
C ILE A 153 3.69 15.62 23.44
N TRP A 154 3.61 16.42 22.37
CA TRP A 154 2.36 16.75 21.68
C TRP A 154 2.11 15.79 20.51
N PHE A 155 0.89 15.28 20.42
CA PHE A 155 0.43 14.44 19.33
C PHE A 155 -0.54 15.23 18.44
N VAL A 156 -0.23 15.29 17.14
CA VAL A 156 -0.90 16.17 16.17
C VAL A 156 -1.30 15.38 14.93
N TYR A 157 -2.50 15.62 14.39
CA TYR A 157 -3.00 15.01 13.17
C TYR A 157 -3.65 16.06 12.27
N ASN A 158 -3.30 16.08 10.98
CA ASN A 158 -3.87 16.98 9.97
C ASN A 158 -3.99 18.44 10.46
N GLY A 159 -2.93 18.95 11.12
CA GLY A 159 -2.89 20.31 11.66
C GLY A 159 -3.75 20.55 12.92
N LYS A 160 -4.27 19.51 13.58
CA LYS A 160 -5.03 19.60 14.83
C LYS A 160 -4.32 18.86 15.97
N HIS A 161 -4.30 19.47 17.15
CA HIS A 161 -3.83 18.83 18.38
C HIS A 161 -4.80 17.73 18.81
N ILE A 162 -4.27 16.57 19.21
CA ILE A 162 -5.06 15.42 19.69
C ILE A 162 -4.94 15.29 21.21
N TRP A 163 -3.70 15.29 21.72
CA TRP A 163 -3.37 15.02 23.12
C TRP A 163 -1.93 15.43 23.41
N THR A 164 -1.62 15.73 24.68
CA THR A 164 -0.25 15.96 25.17
C THR A 164 0.07 15.00 26.30
N ARG A 165 1.25 14.38 26.25
CA ARG A 165 1.86 13.73 27.41
C ARG A 165 2.70 14.77 28.15
N GLU A 166 2.22 15.21 29.30
CA GLU A 166 2.93 16.16 30.16
C GLU A 166 4.27 15.59 30.65
N ALA A 167 5.24 16.46 30.90
CA ALA A 167 6.48 16.10 31.57
C ALA A 167 6.23 15.91 33.08
N SER A 168 6.95 14.97 33.69
CA SER A 168 6.89 14.70 35.13
C SER A 168 8.31 14.57 35.69
N ASP A 169 8.62 15.34 36.74
CA ASP A 169 9.97 15.40 37.34
C ASP A 169 10.26 14.26 38.34
N THR A 170 9.43 13.21 38.41
CA THR A 170 9.64 12.05 39.27
C THR A 170 9.92 10.77 38.47
N PRO A 171 11.01 10.03 38.76
CA PRO A 171 11.24 8.72 38.18
C PRO A 171 10.21 7.73 38.77
N ARG A 172 9.34 7.18 37.92
CA ARG A 172 8.33 6.20 38.37
C ARG A 172 9.00 4.91 38.83
N SER A 173 8.96 4.65 40.13
CA SER A 173 9.11 3.31 40.67
C SER A 173 7.92 2.44 40.23
N LEU A 174 8.18 1.15 40.00
CA LEU A 174 7.13 0.16 39.73
C LEU A 174 6.30 -0.08 41.01
N SER A 175 5.04 0.34 40.99
CA SER A 175 4.04 -0.18 41.92
C SER A 175 2.67 -0.29 41.26
N SER A 176 1.97 -1.38 41.60
CA SER A 176 0.67 -1.76 41.06
C SER A 176 -0.51 -1.05 41.72
N ARG A 177 -1.69 -1.20 41.08
CA ARG A 177 -3.07 -1.28 41.63
C ARG A 177 -3.99 -0.03 41.46
N THR A 178 -5.13 -0.30 40.81
CA THR A 178 -6.51 0.27 40.95
C THR A 178 -6.76 1.74 41.36
N GLN A 179 -7.46 2.48 40.46
CA GLN A 179 -8.80 3.15 40.61
C GLN A 179 -9.21 3.82 41.96
N PRO A 180 -10.12 4.85 42.00
CA PRO A 180 -10.72 5.68 40.93
C PRO A 180 -10.82 7.22 41.22
N GLU A 181 -11.26 7.98 40.20
CA GLU A 181 -12.14 9.19 40.18
C GLU A 181 -11.99 10.46 41.09
N THR A 182 -12.57 11.55 40.55
CA THR A 182 -13.06 12.83 41.15
C THR A 182 -12.14 14.03 41.46
N THR A 183 -12.34 15.08 40.62
CA THR A 183 -12.55 16.52 40.92
C THR A 183 -11.47 17.50 41.45
N THR A 184 -11.34 18.60 40.67
CA THR A 184 -11.23 20.04 41.03
C THR A 184 -9.93 20.67 41.57
N ALA A 185 -9.51 21.71 40.82
CA ALA A 185 -9.11 23.07 41.24
C ALA A 185 -7.69 23.39 41.78
N GLU A 186 -7.00 24.21 40.97
CA GLU A 186 -6.34 25.49 41.33
C GLU A 186 -5.17 25.56 42.35
N SER A 187 -3.96 25.57 41.77
CA SER A 187 -3.08 26.76 41.74
C SER A 187 -2.05 27.05 42.86
N LEU A 188 -0.94 27.67 42.41
CA LEU A 188 -0.05 28.62 43.11
C LEU A 188 0.94 28.16 44.22
N SER A 189 2.23 28.13 43.82
CA SER A 189 3.25 29.12 44.26
C SER A 189 4.50 28.67 45.05
N CYS A 190 5.64 29.01 44.46
CA CYS A 190 6.91 29.46 45.06
C CYS A 190 7.90 28.52 45.81
N ARG A 191 9.06 28.38 45.16
CA ARG A 191 10.44 28.70 45.64
C ARG A 191 10.95 28.06 46.94
N PHE A 192 12.08 27.37 46.87
CA PHE A 192 13.35 27.76 47.54
C PHE A 192 14.57 27.02 46.95
N PHE A 193 15.68 27.74 46.84
CA PHE A 193 17.07 27.32 46.56
C PHE A 193 17.92 27.84 47.76
N PRO A 194 19.25 27.59 47.88
CA PRO A 194 20.08 26.44 47.46
C PRO A 194 21.03 25.97 48.61
N ASN A 195 21.95 25.03 48.32
CA ASN A 195 23.38 24.97 48.73
C ASN A 195 23.97 23.69 48.06
N GLY A 196 25.21 23.59 47.57
CA GLY A 196 26.51 24.04 48.12
C GLY A 196 27.12 22.86 48.89
N THR A 197 28.35 22.35 48.67
CA THR A 197 29.60 22.91 48.07
C THR A 197 30.67 21.80 47.89
N ASN A 198 31.71 22.05 47.06
CA ASN A 198 33.12 21.55 47.15
C ASN A 198 33.41 20.02 47.03
N GLU A 199 34.60 19.50 46.67
CA GLU A 199 35.95 19.95 46.23
C GLU A 199 36.55 18.77 45.38
N LEU A 200 37.28 18.88 44.25
CA LEU A 200 38.59 19.47 43.88
C LEU A 200 39.85 18.57 44.08
N PHE A 201 40.74 18.57 43.06
CA PHE A 201 42.12 18.03 42.98
C PHE A 201 42.34 16.49 42.92
N HIS A 202 43.41 15.93 42.33
CA HIS A 202 44.62 16.50 41.71
C HIS A 202 45.13 15.67 40.49
N SER A 203 46.01 16.27 39.67
CA SER A 203 46.78 15.64 38.57
C SER A 203 48.21 15.32 38.99
N GLU A 204 48.86 14.28 38.44
CA GLU A 204 50.21 14.41 37.81
C GLU A 204 50.71 13.19 36.98
N CYS A 205 51.83 13.40 36.29
CA CYS A 205 52.44 12.64 35.17
C CYS A 205 53.80 12.03 35.57
N PHE A 206 54.37 11.07 34.82
CA PHE A 206 55.83 11.00 34.57
C PHE A 206 56.22 10.25 33.27
N GLN A 207 57.43 10.52 32.76
CA GLN A 207 57.95 10.21 31.41
C GLN A 207 59.15 9.21 31.37
N THR A 208 59.69 8.97 30.15
CA THR A 208 61.02 8.41 29.72
C THR A 208 61.15 6.87 29.65
N ASN A 209 62.03 6.23 28.85
CA ASN A 209 62.98 6.58 27.75
C ASN A 209 63.13 5.32 26.82
N SER A 210 63.31 5.36 25.48
CA SER A 210 64.35 5.88 24.57
C SER A 210 65.54 4.93 24.23
N THR A 211 65.99 4.98 22.96
CA THR A 211 67.23 4.45 22.30
C THR A 211 67.26 3.03 21.66
N ARG A 212 68.21 2.68 20.74
CA ARG A 212 68.69 3.24 19.42
C ARG A 212 69.85 2.37 18.82
N THR A 213 69.83 1.94 17.54
CA THR A 213 71.02 1.59 16.66
C THR A 213 70.59 1.16 15.22
N THR A 214 70.93 1.87 14.12
CA THR A 214 72.04 1.66 13.10
C THR A 214 71.99 0.37 12.23
N GLY A 215 72.21 0.33 10.90
CA GLY A 215 72.39 1.35 9.83
C GLY A 215 73.14 0.83 8.55
N SER A 216 72.78 1.24 7.32
CA SER A 216 73.51 1.18 6.00
C SER A 216 72.56 1.67 4.86
N MET A 217 72.82 2.69 4.01
CA MET A 217 73.64 2.75 2.76
C MET A 217 73.28 1.64 1.73
N VAL A 218 73.00 1.87 0.42
CA VAL A 218 73.47 2.86 -0.60
C VAL A 218 72.38 3.29 -1.64
N GLN A 219 72.70 4.33 -2.42
CA GLN A 219 72.04 5.13 -3.51
C GLN A 219 71.10 4.52 -4.59
N SER A 220 70.41 5.46 -5.23
CA SER A 220 69.70 5.47 -6.53
C SER A 220 70.58 5.19 -7.76
N GLU A 221 69.96 4.80 -8.90
CA GLU A 221 70.30 5.39 -10.22
C GLU A 221 69.23 5.14 -11.32
N ILE A 222 69.29 5.99 -12.35
CA ILE A 222 68.63 5.92 -13.66
C ILE A 222 69.77 5.74 -14.68
N ILE A 223 69.61 4.95 -15.75
CA ILE A 223 70.28 5.18 -17.05
C ILE A 223 69.75 4.25 -18.17
N GLU A 224 69.86 4.74 -19.40
CA GLU A 224 69.49 4.09 -20.66
C GLU A 224 70.51 3.02 -21.09
N ALA A 225 70.11 2.10 -21.98
CA ALA A 225 70.98 1.04 -22.49
C ALA A 225 71.41 1.30 -23.94
N GLU A 226 72.64 1.79 -24.13
CA GLU A 226 73.38 1.58 -25.37
C GLU A 226 74.04 0.20 -25.36
N ALA A 227 74.10 -0.46 -26.53
CA ALA A 227 74.75 -1.76 -26.68
C ALA A 227 75.76 -1.75 -27.83
N THR A 228 77.04 -1.64 -27.49
CA THR A 228 78.17 -1.86 -28.41
C THR A 228 78.80 -3.20 -28.09
N PHE A 229 78.87 -4.13 -29.05
CA PHE A 229 79.67 -5.35 -28.91
C PHE A 229 80.85 -5.37 -29.87
N SER A 230 82.04 -5.55 -29.30
CA SER A 230 83.31 -5.65 -30.00
C SER A 230 83.53 -7.07 -30.53
N SER A 231 84.28 -7.20 -31.63
CA SER A 231 84.97 -8.45 -31.97
C SER A 231 86.34 -8.16 -32.60
N LYS A 232 87.39 -8.66 -31.92
CA LYS A 232 88.75 -8.85 -32.42
C LYS A 232 88.76 -10.09 -33.35
N SER A 233 89.74 -10.45 -34.18
CA SER A 233 91.08 -9.98 -34.61
C SER A 233 91.41 -10.80 -35.88
N TYR A 234 92.41 -10.53 -36.72
CA TYR A 234 93.85 -10.81 -36.51
C TYR A 234 94.64 -10.42 -37.77
N SER A 235 95.92 -10.13 -37.62
CA SER A 235 96.90 -10.04 -38.72
C SER A 235 97.65 -11.37 -38.88
N TYR A 236 98.04 -11.70 -40.11
CA TYR A 236 99.14 -12.64 -40.39
C TYR A 236 99.90 -12.22 -41.65
N SER A 237 101.22 -12.46 -41.63
CA SER A 237 102.14 -12.28 -42.75
C SER A 237 102.53 -13.65 -43.31
N SER A 238 102.74 -13.74 -44.63
CA SER A 238 103.72 -14.69 -45.19
C SER A 238 104.11 -14.29 -46.62
N HIS A 239 105.41 -14.38 -46.91
CA HIS A 239 105.99 -14.20 -48.25
C HIS A 239 105.77 -15.43 -49.14
N CYS A 240 105.83 -15.24 -50.47
CA CYS A 240 106.56 -16.17 -51.32
C CYS A 240 107.03 -15.49 -52.62
N SER A 241 108.34 -15.54 -52.91
CA SER A 241 108.91 -15.23 -54.23
C SER A 241 108.90 -16.49 -55.12
N PRO A 242 109.21 -16.35 -56.42
CA PRO A 242 110.45 -16.98 -56.89
C PRO A 242 111.39 -16.01 -57.61
N GLN A 243 112.65 -16.42 -57.72
CA GLN A 243 113.74 -15.66 -58.33
C GLN A 243 113.98 -16.07 -59.80
N HIS A 244 114.60 -15.15 -60.55
CA HIS A 244 115.52 -15.36 -61.68
C HIS A 244 115.41 -16.64 -62.55
N LEU A 245 115.29 -16.40 -63.86
CA LEU A 245 116.10 -17.12 -64.84
C LEU A 245 116.75 -16.13 -65.82
N THR A 246 117.96 -16.48 -66.25
CA THR A 246 118.86 -15.68 -67.07
C THR A 246 118.35 -15.50 -68.49
N GLY A 247 118.49 -14.31 -69.07
CA GLY A 247 118.22 -14.11 -70.50
C GLY A 247 119.28 -14.76 -71.39
N TRP A 248 118.94 -14.94 -72.67
CA TRP A 248 119.88 -15.10 -73.79
C TRP A 248 119.43 -14.21 -74.95
N HIS A 249 120.41 -13.84 -75.77
CA HIS A 249 120.33 -12.90 -76.89
C HIS A 249 119.85 -13.61 -78.16
N LEU A 250 118.93 -13.02 -78.92
CA LEU A 250 119.02 -12.98 -80.39
C LEU A 250 118.07 -11.93 -80.99
N ASP A 251 118.60 -11.11 -81.89
CA ASP A 251 117.80 -10.26 -82.79
C ASP A 251 116.88 -11.08 -83.69
N ILE A 252 115.74 -10.49 -84.11
CA ILE A 252 115.25 -10.46 -85.50
C ILE A 252 113.87 -9.72 -85.59
N HIS A 253 113.72 -8.88 -86.63
CA HIS A 253 112.49 -8.19 -87.12
C HIS A 253 111.91 -6.95 -86.41
N SER A 254 112.57 -5.82 -86.70
CA SER A 254 112.20 -4.41 -86.48
C SER A 254 110.90 -3.89 -87.14
N GLU A 255 109.90 -4.72 -87.44
CA GLU A 255 108.64 -4.29 -88.10
C GLU A 255 107.35 -4.84 -87.45
N PHE A 256 107.45 -5.61 -86.35
CA PHE A 256 106.28 -6.17 -85.66
C PHE A 256 105.98 -5.51 -84.29
N GLU A 257 106.98 -4.94 -83.62
CA GLU A 257 106.80 -4.30 -82.31
C GLU A 257 105.98 -3.01 -82.38
N GLU A 258 106.17 -2.18 -83.42
CA GLU A 258 105.47 -0.89 -83.56
C GLU A 258 103.95 -1.07 -83.77
N ALA A 259 103.54 -2.17 -84.40
CA ALA A 259 102.14 -2.56 -84.58
C ALA A 259 101.51 -3.09 -83.28
N ILE A 260 102.26 -3.85 -82.48
CA ILE A 260 101.82 -4.36 -81.18
C ILE A 260 101.74 -3.23 -80.15
N ASP A 261 102.73 -2.32 -80.12
CA ASP A 261 102.72 -1.18 -79.20
C ASP A 261 101.61 -0.18 -79.55
N SER A 262 101.33 0.04 -80.85
CA SER A 262 100.16 0.81 -81.29
C SER A 262 98.83 0.17 -80.86
N GLN A 263 98.69 -1.16 -80.98
CA GLN A 263 97.50 -1.87 -80.49
C GLN A 263 97.39 -1.84 -78.96
N LEU A 264 98.52 -1.91 -78.24
CA LEU A 264 98.57 -1.82 -76.78
C LEU A 264 98.18 -0.41 -76.30
N ILE A 265 98.62 0.64 -76.98
CA ILE A 265 98.24 2.03 -76.70
C ILE A 265 96.74 2.25 -76.97
N GLU A 266 96.20 1.73 -78.06
CA GLU A 266 94.77 1.87 -78.38
C GLU A 266 93.89 1.06 -77.40
N ALA A 267 94.24 -0.20 -77.13
CA ALA A 267 93.55 -1.01 -76.12
C ALA A 267 93.63 -0.39 -74.71
N LYS A 268 94.76 0.25 -74.37
CA LYS A 268 94.89 1.00 -73.11
C LYS A 268 94.00 2.23 -73.08
N ARG A 269 93.90 2.99 -74.17
CA ARG A 269 92.96 4.12 -74.28
C ARG A 269 91.50 3.68 -74.19
N GLU A 270 91.14 2.54 -74.78
CA GLU A 270 89.80 1.97 -74.63
C GLU A 270 89.52 1.54 -73.19
N VAL A 271 90.47 0.88 -72.53
CA VAL A 271 90.36 0.52 -71.10
C VAL A 271 90.24 1.77 -70.23
N ASP A 272 91.10 2.77 -70.41
CA ASP A 272 91.08 4.03 -69.67
C ASP A 272 89.71 4.72 -69.87
N ALA A 273 89.22 4.85 -71.11
CA ALA A 273 87.92 5.44 -71.44
C ALA A 273 86.71 4.65 -70.88
N VAL A 274 86.81 3.32 -70.78
CA VAL A 274 85.81 2.48 -70.11
C VAL A 274 85.85 2.67 -68.59
N THR A 275 87.04 2.77 -67.99
CA THR A 275 87.17 3.06 -66.55
C THR A 275 86.65 4.45 -66.19
N ASP A 276 86.95 5.48 -66.97
CA ASP A 276 86.42 6.83 -66.78
C ASP A 276 84.89 6.86 -66.88
N ARG A 277 84.31 6.13 -67.84
CA ARG A 277 82.84 5.98 -67.97
C ARG A 277 82.24 5.30 -66.74
N ALA A 278 82.84 4.20 -66.28
CA ALA A 278 82.40 3.48 -65.08
C ALA A 278 82.54 4.34 -63.81
N HIS A 279 83.59 5.16 -63.70
CA HIS A 279 83.76 6.13 -62.62
C HIS A 279 82.69 7.23 -62.66
N ALA A 280 82.39 7.79 -63.83
CA ALA A 280 81.33 8.80 -64.00
C ALA A 280 79.93 8.24 -63.69
N GLU A 281 79.63 7.01 -64.12
CA GLU A 281 78.38 6.32 -63.80
C GLU A 281 78.26 6.02 -62.30
N ARG A 282 79.34 5.57 -61.64
CA ARG A 282 79.39 5.37 -60.19
C ARG A 282 79.13 6.67 -59.42
N LEU A 283 79.73 7.78 -59.84
CA LEU A 283 79.58 9.09 -59.20
C LEU A 283 78.15 9.64 -59.40
N LYS A 284 77.54 9.36 -60.55
CA LYS A 284 76.11 9.60 -60.81
C LYS A 284 75.20 8.72 -59.94
N SER A 285 75.51 7.44 -59.75
CA SER A 285 74.78 6.54 -58.85
C SER A 285 74.80 7.06 -57.42
N GLN A 286 75.99 7.36 -56.89
CA GLN A 286 76.16 7.93 -55.54
C GLN A 286 75.39 9.25 -55.36
N THR A 287 75.35 10.11 -56.39
CA THR A 287 74.56 11.35 -56.37
C THR A 287 73.05 11.08 -56.32
N LEU A 288 72.57 10.03 -56.98
CA LEU A 288 71.17 9.61 -56.93
C LEU A 288 70.81 8.91 -55.62
N GLU A 289 71.71 8.09 -55.07
CA GLU A 289 71.59 7.47 -53.76
C GLU A 289 71.45 8.51 -52.64
N LEU A 290 72.30 9.56 -52.64
CA LEU A 290 72.19 10.67 -51.68
C LEU A 290 70.84 11.41 -51.80
N LYS A 291 70.36 11.67 -53.02
CA LYS A 291 69.04 12.28 -53.25
C LYS A 291 67.88 11.37 -52.83
N ALA A 292 68.02 10.05 -52.98
CA ALA A 292 67.04 9.08 -52.52
C ALA A 292 66.99 9.04 -50.99
N ILE A 293 68.14 9.06 -50.31
CA ILE A 293 68.22 9.14 -48.84
C ILE A 293 67.61 10.44 -48.32
N GLU A 294 67.85 11.58 -49.00
CA GLU A 294 67.23 12.87 -48.66
C GLU A 294 65.72 12.87 -48.89
N ALA A 295 65.22 12.21 -49.93
CA ALA A 295 63.79 12.05 -50.17
C ALA A 295 63.13 11.15 -49.10
N ILE A 296 63.77 10.03 -48.75
CA ILE A 296 63.28 9.11 -47.71
C ILE A 296 63.25 9.80 -46.34
N SER A 297 64.29 10.56 -45.97
CA SER A 297 64.30 11.26 -44.68
C SER A 297 63.20 12.34 -44.59
N LYS A 298 62.90 13.03 -45.70
CA LYS A 298 61.76 13.95 -45.80
C LYS A 298 60.42 13.22 -45.67
N VAL A 299 60.23 12.08 -46.35
CA VAL A 299 59.01 11.26 -46.22
C VAL A 299 58.81 10.81 -44.78
N ASN A 300 59.84 10.24 -44.15
CA ASN A 300 59.77 9.79 -42.75
C ASN A 300 59.42 10.95 -41.78
N PHE A 301 59.94 12.17 -42.03
CA PHE A 301 59.58 13.35 -41.26
C PHE A 301 58.10 13.73 -41.43
N PHE A 302 57.58 13.72 -42.66
CA PHE A 302 56.16 14.00 -42.91
C PHE A 302 55.23 12.90 -42.35
N GLU A 303 55.63 11.62 -42.42
CA GLU A 303 54.90 10.52 -41.81
C GLU A 303 54.84 10.66 -40.28
N SER A 304 55.95 11.01 -39.63
CA SER A 304 55.98 11.27 -38.19
C SER A 304 55.13 12.50 -37.80
N ALA A 305 55.16 13.57 -38.59
CA ALA A 305 54.35 14.76 -38.35
C ALA A 305 52.85 14.45 -38.53
N HIS A 306 52.48 13.68 -39.56
CA HIS A 306 51.11 13.26 -39.80
C HIS A 306 50.59 12.32 -38.71
N ALA A 307 51.40 11.35 -38.26
CA ALA A 307 51.05 10.47 -37.14
C ALA A 307 50.78 11.26 -35.84
N HIS A 308 51.59 12.29 -35.57
CA HIS A 308 51.37 13.19 -34.43
C HIS A 308 50.08 14.02 -34.57
N GLU A 309 49.80 14.56 -35.76
CA GLU A 309 48.55 15.28 -36.03
C GLU A 309 47.32 14.38 -35.87
N VAL A 310 47.35 13.16 -36.39
CA VAL A 310 46.26 12.17 -36.25
C VAL A 310 46.03 11.82 -34.77
N LYS A 311 47.09 11.69 -33.97
CA LYS A 311 46.98 11.49 -32.52
C LYS A 311 46.26 12.65 -31.82
N LEU A 312 46.67 13.89 -32.09
CA LEU A 312 46.02 15.09 -31.52
C LEU A 312 44.56 15.23 -31.97
N ARG A 313 44.24 14.95 -33.23
CA ARG A 313 42.86 14.95 -33.73
C ARG A 313 42.01 13.92 -33.00
N LYS A 314 42.53 12.71 -32.79
CA LYS A 314 41.83 11.65 -32.04
C LYS A 314 41.59 12.04 -30.58
N GLU A 315 42.60 12.60 -29.90
CA GLU A 315 42.46 13.11 -28.52
C GLU A 315 41.40 14.22 -28.43
N ALA A 316 41.35 15.12 -29.42
CA ALA A 316 40.32 16.17 -29.50
C ALA A 316 38.91 15.59 -29.79
N GLU A 317 38.77 14.61 -30.70
CA GLU A 317 37.50 13.94 -30.96
C GLU A 317 36.97 13.17 -29.75
N ASP A 318 37.84 12.48 -29.03
CA ASP A 318 37.47 11.72 -27.84
C ASP A 318 37.08 12.66 -26.68
N SER A 319 37.78 13.79 -26.51
CA SER A 319 37.35 14.86 -25.60
C SER A 319 36.00 15.45 -25.99
N LEU A 320 35.75 15.69 -27.28
CA LEU A 320 34.48 16.21 -27.78
C LEU A 320 33.33 15.21 -27.56
N ARG A 321 33.58 13.91 -27.76
CA ARG A 321 32.63 12.83 -27.44
C ARG A 321 32.19 12.88 -25.98
N VAL A 322 33.12 13.04 -25.04
CA VAL A 322 32.80 13.15 -23.60
C VAL A 322 31.93 14.37 -23.34
N THR A 323 32.30 15.55 -23.84
CA THR A 323 31.50 16.78 -23.62
C THR A 323 30.10 16.70 -24.24
N ILE A 324 29.94 16.06 -25.41
CA ILE A 324 28.61 15.81 -25.99
C ILE A 324 27.78 14.88 -25.10
N GLN A 325 28.40 13.84 -24.54
CA GLN A 325 27.71 12.91 -23.63
C GLN A 325 27.29 13.59 -22.31
N GLU A 326 28.15 14.44 -21.73
CA GLU A 326 27.82 15.26 -20.56
C GLU A 326 26.66 16.23 -20.86
N GLN A 327 26.68 16.90 -22.02
CA GLN A 327 25.60 17.79 -22.44
C GLN A 327 24.27 17.05 -22.64
N GLN A 328 24.30 15.81 -23.19
CA GLN A 328 23.10 15.00 -23.30
C GLN A 328 22.53 14.63 -21.93
N MET A 329 23.38 14.22 -20.97
CA MET A 329 22.93 13.94 -19.60
C MET A 329 22.27 15.16 -18.93
N PHE A 330 22.80 16.37 -19.14
CA PHE A 330 22.16 17.60 -18.65
C PHE A 330 20.84 17.93 -19.35
N LEU A 331 20.66 17.55 -20.62
CA LEU A 331 19.38 17.70 -21.32
C LEU A 331 18.33 16.72 -20.77
N ASP A 332 18.72 15.46 -20.55
CA ASP A 332 17.85 14.42 -19.99
C ASP A 332 17.42 14.79 -18.55
N GLU A 333 18.34 15.24 -17.69
CA GLU A 333 18.04 15.72 -16.33
C GLU A 333 17.10 16.95 -16.35
N LYS A 334 17.32 17.88 -17.28
CA LYS A 334 16.45 19.04 -17.47
C LYS A 334 15.04 18.61 -17.88
N GLU A 335 14.88 17.62 -18.75
CA GLU A 335 13.56 17.13 -19.18
C GLU A 335 12.82 16.43 -18.01
N GLU A 336 13.53 15.67 -17.17
CA GLU A 336 12.97 15.10 -15.94
C GLU A 336 12.48 16.19 -14.97
N ILE A 337 13.29 17.23 -14.73
CA ILE A 337 12.92 18.37 -13.88
C ILE A 337 11.69 19.10 -14.43
N VAL A 338 11.58 19.29 -15.75
CA VAL A 338 10.41 19.90 -16.39
C VAL A 338 9.17 19.03 -16.21
N SER A 339 9.27 17.70 -16.39
CA SER A 339 8.16 16.77 -16.21
C SER A 339 7.62 16.77 -14.77
N GLU A 340 8.51 16.85 -13.77
CA GLU A 340 8.11 16.94 -12.36
C GLU A 340 7.54 18.32 -12.01
N LEU A 341 8.03 19.40 -12.63
CA LEU A 341 7.42 20.73 -12.52
C LEU A 341 5.97 20.74 -13.06
N GLU A 342 5.71 20.08 -14.20
CA GLU A 342 4.35 19.93 -14.73
C GLU A 342 3.46 19.03 -13.86
N ARG A 343 4.02 17.98 -13.23
CA ARG A 343 3.28 17.16 -12.25
C ARG A 343 2.90 17.96 -11.02
N THR A 344 3.82 18.75 -10.48
CA THR A 344 3.57 19.58 -9.29
C THR A 344 2.58 20.71 -9.60
N ALA A 345 2.69 21.37 -10.77
CA ALA A 345 1.72 22.37 -11.22
C ALA A 345 0.29 21.80 -11.34
N ARG A 346 0.13 20.61 -11.94
CA ARG A 346 -1.15 19.88 -11.99
C ARG A 346 -1.67 19.53 -10.59
N SER A 347 -0.82 19.08 -9.68
CA SER A 347 -1.20 18.83 -8.29
C SER A 347 -1.65 20.09 -7.55
N ILE A 348 -0.99 21.24 -7.78
CA ILE A 348 -1.35 22.52 -7.16
C ILE A 348 -2.72 22.98 -7.70
N SER A 349 -2.97 22.86 -9.00
CA SER A 349 -4.27 23.18 -9.60
C SER A 349 -5.41 22.33 -9.01
N LEU A 350 -5.22 21.01 -8.91
CA LEU A 350 -6.20 20.10 -8.28
C LEU A 350 -6.44 20.42 -6.80
N LEU A 351 -5.39 20.77 -6.05
CA LEU A 351 -5.52 21.21 -4.65
C LEU A 351 -6.25 22.56 -4.54
N GLY A 352 -6.07 23.46 -5.51
CA GLY A 352 -6.80 24.73 -5.60
C GLY A 352 -8.30 24.51 -5.80
N SER A 353 -8.70 23.64 -6.73
CA SER A 353 -10.10 23.27 -6.94
C SER A 353 -10.72 22.62 -5.70
N CYS A 354 -10.01 21.68 -5.07
CA CYS A 354 -10.47 21.05 -3.83
C CYS A 354 -10.62 22.05 -2.68
N ALA A 355 -9.68 22.98 -2.52
CA ALA A 355 -9.77 24.05 -1.52
C ALA A 355 -10.99 24.96 -1.78
N HIS A 356 -11.26 25.32 -3.04
CA HIS A 356 -12.44 26.09 -3.42
C HIS A 356 -13.74 25.36 -3.06
N GLU A 357 -13.86 24.08 -3.42
CA GLU A 357 -15.02 23.23 -3.10
C GLU A 357 -15.23 23.10 -1.58
N THR A 358 -14.15 22.94 -0.79
CA THR A 358 -14.27 22.88 0.69
C THR A 358 -14.68 24.21 1.31
N ASN A 359 -14.30 25.35 0.71
CA ASN A 359 -14.76 26.66 1.16
C ASN A 359 -16.24 26.87 0.82
N GLN A 360 -16.67 26.50 -0.39
CA GLN A 360 -18.08 26.56 -0.78
C GLN A 360 -18.95 25.74 0.19
N LYS A 361 -18.60 24.47 0.45
CA LYS A 361 -19.32 23.60 1.39
C LYS A 361 -19.35 24.14 2.83
N ARG A 362 -18.30 24.84 3.26
CA ARG A 362 -18.26 25.52 4.56
C ARG A 362 -19.22 26.70 4.60
N ASP A 363 -19.30 27.47 3.53
CA ASP A 363 -20.14 28.67 3.44
C ASP A 363 -21.63 28.29 3.29
N GLU A 364 -21.93 27.21 2.57
CA GLU A 364 -23.25 26.55 2.53
C GLU A 364 -23.68 26.06 3.93
N ALA A 365 -22.81 25.31 4.63
CA ALA A 365 -23.09 24.85 6.00
C ALA A 365 -23.28 26.00 7.00
N ALA A 366 -22.58 27.13 6.81
CA ALA A 366 -22.78 28.33 7.62
C ALA A 366 -24.16 28.97 7.38
N ALA A 367 -24.66 28.96 6.14
CA ALA A 367 -26.00 29.43 5.81
C ALA A 367 -27.08 28.50 6.40
N GLU A 368 -26.92 27.17 6.31
CA GLU A 368 -27.84 26.21 6.94
C GLU A 368 -27.90 26.38 8.47
N LEU A 369 -26.76 26.55 9.13
CA LEU A 369 -26.72 26.82 10.57
C LEU A 369 -27.48 28.10 10.95
N SER A 370 -27.44 29.14 10.10
CA SER A 370 -28.23 30.36 10.32
C SER A 370 -29.74 30.10 10.22
N LEU A 371 -30.19 29.31 9.24
CA LEU A 371 -31.60 28.93 9.08
C LEU A 371 -32.10 28.04 10.23
N ILE A 372 -31.27 27.12 10.71
CA ILE A 372 -31.57 26.28 11.88
C ILE A 372 -31.69 27.15 13.15
N GLN A 373 -30.79 28.12 13.33
CA GLN A 373 -30.83 29.07 14.46
C GLN A 373 -32.12 29.90 14.47
N GLU A 374 -32.60 30.34 13.29
CA GLU A 374 -33.87 31.05 13.12
C GLU A 374 -35.07 30.13 13.40
N SER A 375 -35.07 28.90 12.86
CA SER A 375 -36.11 27.90 13.11
C SER A 375 -36.23 27.54 14.60
N ILE A 376 -35.12 27.33 15.30
CA ILE A 376 -35.10 27.09 16.75
C ILE A 376 -35.69 28.28 17.51
N SER A 377 -35.41 29.51 17.08
CA SER A 377 -35.96 30.72 17.70
C SER A 377 -37.48 30.80 17.54
N ASN A 378 -38.00 30.46 16.35
CA ASN A 378 -39.44 30.40 16.09
C ASN A 378 -40.14 29.28 16.90
N LEU A 379 -39.54 28.08 16.97
CA LEU A 379 -40.07 26.97 17.78
C LEU A 379 -40.06 27.28 19.29
N GLN A 380 -39.07 28.04 19.78
CA GLN A 380 -39.06 28.53 21.16
C GLN A 380 -40.21 29.51 21.43
N TYR A 381 -40.51 30.39 20.48
CA TYR A 381 -41.63 31.33 20.56
C TYR A 381 -42.99 30.62 20.52
N GLU A 382 -43.20 29.68 19.60
CA GLU A 382 -44.43 28.86 19.54
C GLU A 382 -44.64 28.03 20.82
N LYS A 383 -43.57 27.43 21.35
CA LYS A 383 -43.61 26.72 22.65
C LYS A 383 -44.04 27.64 23.79
N GLN A 384 -43.62 28.91 23.78
CA GLN A 384 -44.08 29.92 24.74
C GLN A 384 -45.58 30.19 24.59
N GLN A 385 -46.08 30.39 23.36
CA GLN A 385 -47.52 30.60 23.12
C GLN A 385 -48.36 29.37 23.52
N LEU A 386 -47.93 28.16 23.19
CA LEU A 386 -48.61 26.92 23.59
C LEU A 386 -48.62 26.72 25.11
N MET A 387 -47.55 27.09 25.83
CA MET A 387 -47.54 27.12 27.30
C MET A 387 -48.58 28.11 27.86
N GLN A 388 -48.74 29.27 27.20
CA GLN A 388 -49.68 30.31 27.58
C GLN A 388 -51.14 29.86 27.36
N GLN A 389 -51.44 29.30 26.18
CA GLN A 389 -52.74 28.68 25.86
C GLN A 389 -53.06 27.49 26.79
N LYS A 390 -52.08 26.63 27.10
CA LYS A 390 -52.25 25.54 28.07
C LYS A 390 -52.62 26.08 29.46
N MET A 391 -52.03 27.20 29.88
CA MET A 391 -52.34 27.85 31.16
C MET A 391 -53.74 28.49 31.16
N GLU A 392 -54.22 28.99 30.02
CA GLU A 392 -55.60 29.44 29.84
C GLU A 392 -56.58 28.26 29.85
N ALA A 393 -56.29 27.19 29.11
CA ALA A 393 -57.09 25.96 29.09
C ALA A 393 -57.17 25.29 30.47
N LEU A 394 -56.09 25.28 31.26
CA LEU A 394 -56.11 24.80 32.64
C LEU A 394 -57.02 25.65 33.54
N ARG A 395 -56.91 26.99 33.47
CA ARG A 395 -57.82 27.91 34.17
C ARG A 395 -59.28 27.74 33.74
N TRP A 396 -59.51 27.41 32.47
CA TRP A 396 -60.84 27.10 31.93
C TRP A 396 -61.36 25.76 32.47
N LEU A 397 -60.52 24.72 32.50
CA LEU A 397 -60.84 23.39 33.05
C LEU A 397 -61.12 23.45 34.56
N GLU A 398 -60.45 24.33 35.30
CA GLU A 398 -60.64 24.56 36.73
C GLU A 398 -61.97 25.26 37.03
N ARG A 399 -62.35 26.24 36.19
CA ARG A 399 -63.73 26.76 36.11
C ARG A 399 -64.73 25.67 35.77
N TRP A 400 -64.42 24.81 34.80
CA TRP A 400 -65.36 23.79 34.31
C TRP A 400 -65.59 22.65 35.30
N LYS A 401 -64.55 22.21 36.02
CA LYS A 401 -64.66 21.32 37.19
C LYS A 401 -65.50 21.92 38.32
N SER A 402 -65.49 23.25 38.46
CA SER A 402 -66.37 23.96 39.40
C SER A 402 -67.84 24.05 38.92
N CYS A 403 -68.12 23.68 37.67
CA CYS A 403 -69.47 23.66 37.09
C CYS A 403 -69.98 22.23 36.75
N GLY A 404 -69.10 21.23 36.74
CA GLY A 404 -69.37 19.88 36.25
C GLY A 404 -69.79 18.90 37.33
N GLN A 405 -71.02 19.02 37.84
CA GLN A 405 -71.61 18.05 38.78
C GLN A 405 -72.93 17.44 38.27
N VAL A 406 -73.03 17.20 36.96
CA VAL A 406 -74.16 16.51 36.31
C VAL A 406 -73.69 15.63 35.14
N GLY A 407 -73.87 14.31 35.27
CA GLY A 407 -74.32 13.40 34.19
C GLY A 407 -73.34 12.83 33.14
N ALA A 408 -73.13 11.51 33.23
CA ALA A 408 -73.14 10.52 32.13
C ALA A 408 -72.10 10.60 30.97
N ASP A 409 -71.91 9.57 30.15
CA ASP A 409 -71.67 8.12 30.37
C ASP A 409 -71.13 7.51 29.05
N HIS A 410 -70.41 6.40 29.10
CA HIS A 410 -70.05 5.47 28.00
C HIS A 410 -69.48 5.96 26.64
N CYS A 411 -68.35 5.36 26.24
CA CYS A 411 -68.18 4.66 24.95
C CYS A 411 -66.81 3.94 24.90
N ASN A 412 -66.78 2.66 24.48
CA ASN A 412 -65.56 1.85 24.36
C ASN A 412 -65.71 0.86 23.19
N GLY A 413 -64.68 0.70 22.35
CA GLY A 413 -64.66 -0.21 21.18
C GLY A 413 -63.32 -0.07 20.44
N VAL A 414 -62.33 -0.93 20.72
CA VAL A 414 -62.02 -2.20 20.02
C VAL A 414 -61.61 -1.99 18.56
N ILE A 415 -60.35 -2.33 18.24
CA ILE A 415 -59.81 -2.50 16.89
C ILE A 415 -59.28 -3.93 16.78
N GLU A 416 -59.72 -4.65 15.76
CA GLU A 416 -59.38 -6.04 15.47
C GLU A 416 -58.49 -6.08 14.21
N ILE A 417 -57.32 -6.75 14.28
CA ILE A 417 -56.33 -6.73 13.20
C ILE A 417 -56.49 -7.99 12.34
N ALA A 418 -57.02 -7.82 11.13
CA ALA A 418 -57.06 -8.86 10.11
C ALA A 418 -55.70 -9.07 9.44
N LYS A 419 -55.37 -10.33 9.10
CA LYS A 419 -54.25 -10.70 8.23
C LYS A 419 -54.76 -10.89 6.81
N GLU A 420 -54.35 -10.03 5.90
CA GLU A 420 -54.38 -10.29 4.46
C GLU A 420 -53.00 -9.97 3.86
N PHE A 421 -52.75 -10.46 2.65
CA PHE A 421 -51.46 -10.27 1.96
C PHE A 421 -51.21 -8.77 1.75
N PRO A 422 -49.98 -8.26 1.96
CA PRO A 422 -49.73 -6.84 1.79
C PRO A 422 -49.80 -6.48 0.31
N GLU A 423 -50.87 -5.80 -0.09
CA GLU A 423 -50.82 -4.88 -1.20
C GLU A 423 -49.65 -3.91 -0.98
N LEU A 424 -48.94 -3.58 -2.05
CA LEU A 424 -47.75 -2.75 -1.99
C LEU A 424 -48.11 -1.36 -1.43
N ALA A 425 -47.62 -1.02 -0.24
CA ALA A 425 -48.08 0.15 0.48
C ALA A 425 -47.70 1.45 -0.26
N GLU A 426 -48.69 2.27 -0.62
CA GLU A 426 -48.44 3.62 -1.10
C GLU A 426 -48.23 4.58 0.07
N PHE A 427 -47.13 5.32 0.05
CA PHE A 427 -46.74 6.31 1.05
C PHE A 427 -46.76 7.72 0.45
N SER A 428 -47.13 8.72 1.24
CA SER A 428 -47.05 10.13 0.84
C SER A 428 -45.61 10.67 0.96
N GLU A 429 -45.32 11.78 0.28
CA GLU A 429 -44.05 12.50 0.47
C GLU A 429 -43.86 12.89 1.95
N LEU A 430 -44.94 13.25 2.64
CA LEU A 430 -44.90 13.63 4.06
C LEU A 430 -44.43 12.47 4.94
N ASP A 431 -44.86 11.24 4.65
CA ASP A 431 -44.42 10.04 5.38
C ASP A 431 -42.91 9.81 5.20
N LEU A 432 -42.40 9.94 3.97
CA LEU A 432 -40.97 9.79 3.68
C LEU A 432 -40.13 10.91 4.30
N ARG A 433 -40.62 12.16 4.28
CA ARG A 433 -39.97 13.31 4.92
C ARG A 433 -39.92 13.11 6.44
N ASN A 434 -41.01 12.68 7.07
CA ASN A 434 -41.04 12.38 8.50
C ASN A 434 -40.05 11.25 8.86
N ALA A 435 -40.02 10.17 8.06
CA ALA A 435 -39.16 9.02 8.27
C ALA A 435 -37.66 9.31 8.15
N THR A 436 -37.26 10.32 7.38
CA THR A 436 -35.86 10.63 7.02
C THR A 436 -35.38 11.99 7.53
N CYS A 437 -36.16 12.64 8.39
CA CYS A 437 -35.94 14.01 8.85
C CYS A 437 -35.70 14.99 7.68
N ASN A 438 -36.66 15.06 6.75
CA ASN A 438 -36.63 15.82 5.49
C ASN A 438 -35.48 15.43 4.55
N PHE A 439 -35.22 14.13 4.38
CA PHE A 439 -34.11 13.60 3.57
C PHE A 439 -32.74 14.17 3.99
N SER A 440 -32.50 14.30 5.30
CA SER A 440 -31.24 14.85 5.81
C SER A 440 -30.05 13.99 5.41
N GLU A 441 -28.96 14.64 5.00
CA GLU A 441 -27.67 13.99 4.69
C GLU A 441 -27.13 13.13 5.84
N SER A 442 -27.49 13.43 7.09
CA SER A 442 -27.15 12.61 8.26
C SER A 442 -27.74 11.19 8.23
N PHE A 443 -28.83 10.99 7.46
CA PHE A 443 -29.47 9.71 7.23
C PHE A 443 -29.14 9.10 5.85
N LYS A 444 -28.37 9.78 5.00
CA LYS A 444 -27.97 9.24 3.69
C LYS A 444 -26.97 8.09 3.88
N VAL A 445 -27.32 6.90 3.40
CA VAL A 445 -26.52 5.67 3.45
C VAL A 445 -25.63 5.54 2.23
N ARG A 446 -26.15 5.88 1.04
CA ARG A 446 -25.48 5.76 -0.25
C ARG A 446 -25.95 6.89 -1.17
N GLU A 447 -25.00 7.48 -1.89
CA GLU A 447 -25.25 8.37 -3.02
C GLU A 447 -24.81 7.64 -4.30
N GLY A 448 -25.63 7.66 -5.35
CA GLY A 448 -25.33 7.02 -6.62
C GLY A 448 -25.99 7.77 -7.79
N GLY A 449 -25.48 7.57 -9.01
CA GLY A 449 -25.96 8.28 -10.21
C GLY A 449 -27.44 8.07 -10.56
N TYR A 450 -28.08 7.08 -9.93
CA TYR A 450 -29.48 6.70 -10.12
C TYR A 450 -30.39 7.12 -8.95
N GLY A 451 -29.84 7.69 -7.87
CA GLY A 451 -30.61 8.09 -6.70
C GLY A 451 -29.80 8.08 -5.41
N SER A 452 -30.40 8.63 -4.35
CA SER A 452 -29.88 8.60 -2.99
C SER A 452 -30.67 7.63 -2.12
N ILE A 453 -29.97 6.81 -1.33
CA ILE A 453 -30.58 5.87 -0.39
C ILE A 453 -30.46 6.45 1.02
N TYR A 454 -31.59 6.67 1.67
CA TYR A 454 -31.69 7.17 3.04
C TYR A 454 -32.13 6.05 3.99
N LYS A 455 -31.61 6.05 5.21
CA LYS A 455 -32.13 5.24 6.31
C LYS A 455 -33.31 6.01 6.92
N GLY A 456 -34.46 5.35 7.07
CA GLY A 456 -35.62 5.95 7.74
C GLY A 456 -36.23 5.03 8.79
N GLU A 457 -37.17 5.58 9.56
CA GLU A 457 -38.02 4.83 10.47
C GLU A 457 -39.50 5.04 10.08
N MET A 458 -40.18 3.96 9.70
CA MET A 458 -41.56 3.97 9.23
C MET A 458 -42.34 2.85 9.91
N LEU A 459 -43.54 3.15 10.43
CA LEU A 459 -44.44 2.16 11.06
C LEU A 459 -43.75 1.31 12.16
N GLY A 460 -42.84 1.92 12.92
CA GLY A 460 -42.06 1.25 13.97
C GLY A 460 -40.99 0.29 13.45
N ARG A 461 -40.55 0.42 12.19
CA ARG A 461 -39.52 -0.41 11.55
C ARG A 461 -38.48 0.47 10.86
N THR A 462 -37.21 0.05 10.90
CA THR A 462 -36.16 0.70 10.10
C THR A 462 -36.29 0.28 8.63
N VAL A 463 -36.26 1.26 7.73
CA VAL A 463 -36.43 1.08 6.28
C VAL A 463 -35.28 1.74 5.51
N ALA A 464 -35.05 1.29 4.28
CA ALA A 464 -34.17 1.94 3.31
C ALA A 464 -35.03 2.61 2.24
N ILE A 465 -34.94 3.94 2.12
CA ILE A 465 -35.75 4.75 1.20
C ILE A 465 -34.84 5.21 0.05
N ARG A 466 -35.01 4.61 -1.14
CA ARG A 466 -34.32 4.99 -2.37
C ARG A 466 -35.10 6.10 -3.05
N LYS A 467 -34.58 7.32 -3.04
CA LYS A 467 -35.12 8.48 -3.77
C LYS A 467 -34.42 8.61 -5.12
N LEU A 468 -35.16 8.42 -6.21
CA LEU A 468 -34.63 8.54 -7.57
C LEU A 468 -34.51 10.02 -7.97
N HIS A 469 -33.54 10.36 -8.83
CA HIS A 469 -33.34 11.76 -9.25
C HIS A 469 -34.33 12.15 -10.36
N PRO A 470 -35.16 13.21 -10.18
CA PRO A 470 -36.23 13.54 -11.12
C PRO A 470 -35.76 14.14 -12.45
N HIS A 471 -34.49 14.56 -12.54
CA HIS A 471 -33.94 15.19 -13.75
C HIS A 471 -33.39 14.20 -14.79
N ASN A 472 -33.32 12.91 -14.47
CA ASN A 472 -32.95 11.88 -15.43
C ASN A 472 -34.21 11.31 -16.09
N MET A 473 -34.31 11.38 -17.42
CA MET A 473 -35.37 10.74 -18.23
C MET A 473 -35.51 9.23 -17.95
N GLN A 474 -34.46 8.61 -17.39
CA GLN A 474 -34.40 7.20 -17.01
C GLN A 474 -35.03 6.90 -15.63
N GLY A 475 -35.12 7.88 -14.73
CA GLY A 475 -35.57 7.64 -13.34
C GLY A 475 -37.02 7.20 -13.24
N SER A 476 -37.89 7.67 -14.14
CA SER A 476 -39.29 7.25 -14.18
C SER A 476 -39.46 5.84 -14.77
N THR A 477 -38.66 5.43 -15.76
CA THR A 477 -38.71 4.07 -16.31
C THR A 477 -38.14 3.04 -15.33
N GLU A 478 -37.03 3.37 -14.66
CA GLU A 478 -36.45 2.56 -13.57
C GLU A 478 -37.45 2.37 -12.42
N PHE A 479 -38.16 3.42 -12.00
CA PHE A 479 -39.20 3.34 -10.97
C PHE A 479 -40.28 2.33 -11.34
N HIS A 480 -40.91 2.48 -12.50
CA HIS A 480 -42.02 1.60 -12.91
C HIS A 480 -41.55 0.15 -13.13
N GLN A 481 -40.32 -0.05 -13.63
CA GLN A 481 -39.73 -1.39 -13.79
C GLN A 481 -39.45 -2.06 -12.44
N GLU A 482 -38.79 -1.37 -11.51
CA GLU A 482 -38.46 -1.92 -10.20
C GLU A 482 -39.74 -2.22 -9.37
N VAL A 483 -40.78 -1.38 -9.49
CA VAL A 483 -42.11 -1.64 -8.90
C VAL A 483 -42.81 -2.83 -9.56
N GLN A 484 -42.83 -2.93 -10.90
CA GLN A 484 -43.46 -4.03 -11.62
C GLN A 484 -42.80 -5.38 -11.31
N VAL A 485 -41.47 -5.41 -11.18
CA VAL A 485 -40.70 -6.62 -10.91
C VAL A 485 -40.78 -7.02 -9.43
N LEU A 486 -40.56 -6.10 -8.49
CA LEU A 486 -40.53 -6.44 -7.06
C LEU A 486 -41.91 -6.50 -6.41
N GLY A 487 -42.91 -5.79 -6.95
CA GLY A 487 -44.29 -5.87 -6.44
C GLY A 487 -44.91 -7.27 -6.55
N GLY A 488 -44.41 -8.11 -7.47
CA GLY A 488 -44.84 -9.50 -7.66
C GLY A 488 -43.87 -10.56 -7.14
N VAL A 489 -42.72 -10.18 -6.54
CA VAL A 489 -41.63 -11.11 -6.22
C VAL A 489 -41.28 -11.08 -4.74
N GLN A 490 -41.37 -12.25 -4.09
CA GLN A 490 -40.88 -12.46 -2.73
C GLN A 490 -39.98 -13.71 -2.69
N HIS A 491 -38.76 -13.55 -2.19
CA HIS A 491 -37.77 -14.63 -2.10
C HIS A 491 -36.78 -14.33 -0.96
N PRO A 492 -36.34 -15.32 -0.15
CA PRO A 492 -35.46 -15.08 1.01
C PRO A 492 -34.16 -14.35 0.71
N HIS A 493 -33.63 -14.50 -0.51
CA HIS A 493 -32.36 -13.91 -0.97
C HIS A 493 -32.54 -12.74 -1.96
N LEU A 494 -33.73 -12.14 -2.03
CA LEU A 494 -33.98 -10.88 -2.73
C LEU A 494 -34.46 -9.84 -1.71
N VAL A 495 -34.16 -8.56 -1.93
CA VAL A 495 -34.63 -7.48 -1.05
C VAL A 495 -36.12 -7.23 -1.24
N THR A 496 -36.86 -7.23 -0.13
CA THR A 496 -38.31 -7.01 -0.11
C THR A 496 -38.62 -5.52 -0.31
N LEU A 497 -39.36 -5.19 -1.37
CA LEU A 497 -40.01 -3.89 -1.51
C LEU A 497 -41.22 -3.84 -0.56
N LEU A 498 -41.24 -2.88 0.35
CA LEU A 498 -42.28 -2.69 1.36
C LEU A 498 -43.38 -1.72 0.89
N GLY A 499 -43.02 -0.78 0.02
CA GLY A 499 -43.94 0.23 -0.48
C GLY A 499 -43.29 1.25 -1.42
N VAL A 500 -44.09 2.16 -1.92
CA VAL A 500 -43.73 3.11 -2.98
C VAL A 500 -44.28 4.51 -2.68
N CYS A 501 -43.62 5.54 -3.19
CA CYS A 501 -44.14 6.91 -3.18
C CYS A 501 -44.03 7.47 -4.61
N PRO A 502 -45.12 7.46 -5.39
CA PRO A 502 -45.15 8.00 -6.75
C PRO A 502 -44.93 9.52 -6.81
N GLU A 503 -45.23 10.26 -5.72
CA GLU A 503 -45.10 11.73 -5.67
C GLU A 503 -43.65 12.20 -5.83
N VAL A 504 -42.69 11.46 -5.26
CA VAL A 504 -41.25 11.77 -5.27
C VAL A 504 -40.39 10.64 -5.82
N TRP A 505 -40.98 9.78 -6.67
CA TRP A 505 -40.34 8.62 -7.34
C TRP A 505 -39.41 7.84 -6.39
N SER A 506 -39.96 7.47 -5.22
CA SER A 506 -39.18 6.87 -4.13
C SER A 506 -39.69 5.48 -3.77
N LEU A 507 -38.76 4.58 -3.45
CA LEU A 507 -39.02 3.16 -3.19
C LEU A 507 -38.58 2.83 -1.76
N VAL A 508 -39.43 2.13 -1.01
CA VAL A 508 -39.22 1.82 0.41
C VAL A 508 -38.93 0.32 0.56
N TYR A 509 -37.75 -0.01 1.06
CA TYR A 509 -37.24 -1.36 1.22
C TYR A 509 -37.03 -1.72 2.70
N GLU A 510 -36.92 -3.02 2.98
CA GLU A 510 -36.35 -3.49 4.25
C GLU A 510 -34.91 -2.96 4.44
N TYR A 511 -34.59 -2.49 5.65
CA TYR A 511 -33.23 -2.03 5.95
C TYR A 511 -32.31 -3.19 6.34
N LEU A 512 -31.21 -3.36 5.59
CA LEU A 512 -30.22 -4.39 5.82
C LEU A 512 -28.99 -3.81 6.58
N PRO A 513 -28.86 -4.09 7.89
CA PRO A 513 -27.96 -3.35 8.77
C PRO A 513 -26.48 -3.68 8.58
N ARG A 514 -26.15 -4.77 7.87
CA ARG A 514 -24.77 -5.18 7.62
C ARG A 514 -24.20 -4.66 6.29
N GLY A 515 -24.92 -3.86 5.51
CA GLY A 515 -24.37 -3.27 4.28
C GLY A 515 -24.05 -4.31 3.20
N SER A 516 -23.05 -4.04 2.35
CA SER A 516 -22.79 -4.85 1.14
C SER A 516 -21.70 -5.90 1.28
N LEU A 517 -21.72 -6.93 0.42
CA LEU A 517 -20.62 -7.91 0.31
C LEU A 517 -19.29 -7.24 -0.07
N LEU A 518 -19.31 -6.16 -0.87
CA LEU A 518 -18.11 -5.39 -1.18
C LEU A 518 -17.45 -4.82 0.08
N ASP A 519 -18.26 -4.27 1.00
CA ASP A 519 -17.76 -3.72 2.25
C ASP A 519 -17.09 -4.80 3.10
N TYR A 520 -17.62 -6.01 3.09
CA TYR A 520 -17.08 -7.16 3.83
C TYR A 520 -15.80 -7.72 3.19
N LEU A 521 -15.73 -7.80 1.86
CA LEU A 521 -14.56 -8.34 1.15
C LEU A 521 -13.36 -7.38 1.17
N PHE A 522 -13.59 -6.06 1.11
CA PHE A 522 -12.52 -5.06 0.96
C PHE A 522 -12.31 -4.12 2.16
N ARG A 523 -13.29 -3.92 3.05
CA ARG A 523 -13.05 -3.20 4.31
C ARG A 523 -12.76 -4.19 5.42
N LYS A 524 -11.63 -4.00 6.10
CA LYS A 524 -11.25 -4.78 7.30
C LYS A 524 -12.12 -4.41 8.50
N SER A 525 -13.40 -4.81 8.48
CA SER A 525 -14.23 -4.78 9.68
C SER A 525 -13.72 -5.86 10.64
N SER A 526 -13.13 -5.46 11.75
CA SER A 526 -12.34 -6.31 12.64
C SER A 526 -13.18 -7.18 13.60
N LEU A 527 -14.44 -7.43 13.27
CA LEU A 527 -15.41 -8.07 14.16
C LEU A 527 -15.54 -9.58 13.91
N PHE A 528 -15.43 -10.05 12.67
CA PHE A 528 -15.53 -11.48 12.32
C PHE A 528 -14.62 -11.82 11.13
N PRO A 529 -13.80 -12.88 11.18
CA PRO A 529 -13.09 -13.38 10.01
C PRO A 529 -14.08 -14.00 9.01
N LEU A 530 -13.97 -13.64 7.74
CA LEU A 530 -14.84 -14.14 6.67
C LEU A 530 -14.38 -15.49 6.15
N THR A 531 -14.63 -16.52 6.96
CA THR A 531 -14.32 -17.92 6.71
C THR A 531 -14.90 -18.42 5.39
N TRP A 532 -14.19 -19.37 4.76
CA TRP A 532 -14.54 -19.89 3.44
C TRP A 532 -15.96 -20.49 3.37
N ASN A 533 -16.46 -21.08 4.47
CA ASN A 533 -17.81 -21.64 4.56
C ASN A 533 -18.90 -20.57 4.42
N ILE A 534 -18.73 -19.38 5.03
CA ILE A 534 -19.63 -18.23 4.86
C ILE A 534 -19.63 -17.76 3.40
N ARG A 535 -18.46 -17.69 2.77
CA ARG A 535 -18.34 -17.29 1.36
C ARG A 535 -18.97 -18.30 0.41
N ALA A 536 -18.80 -19.59 0.68
CA ALA A 536 -19.46 -20.68 -0.07
C ALA A 536 -20.98 -20.63 0.10
N ARG A 537 -21.48 -20.33 1.32
CA ARG A 537 -22.91 -20.10 1.57
C ARG A 537 -23.46 -18.93 0.75
N TRP A 538 -22.80 -17.77 0.75
CA TRP A 538 -23.23 -16.62 -0.07
C TRP A 538 -23.29 -16.96 -1.57
N ILE A 539 -22.37 -17.78 -2.08
CA ILE A 539 -22.42 -18.24 -3.48
C ILE A 539 -23.69 -19.06 -3.74
N ALA A 540 -24.07 -19.97 -2.84
CA ALA A 540 -25.30 -20.76 -2.96
C ALA A 540 -26.57 -19.89 -2.83
N GLU A 541 -26.60 -18.95 -1.87
CA GLU A 541 -27.71 -18.02 -1.66
C GLU A 541 -27.95 -17.12 -2.89
N ILE A 542 -26.88 -16.56 -3.50
CA ILE A 542 -26.96 -15.78 -4.76
C ILE A 542 -27.41 -16.68 -5.92
N ALA A 543 -26.89 -17.90 -6.03
CA ALA A 543 -27.31 -18.85 -7.07
C ALA A 543 -28.81 -19.19 -6.97
N THR A 544 -29.33 -19.33 -5.74
CA THR A 544 -30.75 -19.60 -5.47
C THR A 544 -31.62 -18.43 -5.93
N ALA A 545 -31.24 -17.20 -5.56
CA ALA A 545 -31.88 -15.97 -6.01
C ALA A 545 -31.92 -15.83 -7.55
N LEU A 546 -30.80 -16.05 -8.23
CA LEU A 546 -30.72 -15.97 -9.69
C LEU A 546 -31.52 -17.09 -10.37
N CYS A 547 -31.46 -18.31 -9.85
CA CYS A 547 -32.27 -19.44 -10.34
C CYS A 547 -33.77 -19.13 -10.28
N PHE A 548 -34.23 -18.52 -9.18
CA PHE A 548 -35.62 -18.07 -9.04
C PHE A 548 -36.00 -17.00 -10.10
N LEU A 549 -35.20 -15.95 -10.26
CA LEU A 549 -35.43 -14.88 -11.23
C LEU A 549 -35.46 -15.41 -12.67
N HIS A 550 -34.52 -16.28 -13.02
CA HIS A 550 -34.39 -16.87 -14.36
C HIS A 550 -35.51 -17.90 -14.65
N SER A 551 -36.06 -18.53 -13.60
CA SER A 551 -37.18 -19.49 -13.71
C SER A 551 -38.57 -18.85 -13.64
N SER A 552 -38.66 -17.54 -13.40
CA SER A 552 -39.92 -16.81 -13.28
C SER A 552 -40.75 -16.86 -14.56
N LYS A 553 -42.09 -16.93 -14.41
CA LYS A 553 -43.08 -17.00 -15.49
C LYS A 553 -44.26 -16.08 -15.16
N PRO A 554 -44.92 -15.45 -16.15
CA PRO A 554 -44.80 -15.68 -17.60
C PRO A 554 -43.56 -15.07 -18.25
N GLU A 555 -42.89 -14.13 -17.60
CA GLU A 555 -41.73 -13.40 -18.12
C GLU A 555 -40.49 -13.72 -17.28
N THR A 556 -39.39 -14.09 -17.94
CA THR A 556 -38.10 -14.30 -17.28
C THR A 556 -37.54 -12.95 -16.82
N ILE A 557 -37.13 -12.87 -15.55
CA ILE A 557 -36.52 -11.67 -14.98
C ILE A 557 -35.01 -11.79 -15.09
N ILE A 558 -34.37 -10.89 -15.84
CA ILE A 558 -32.91 -10.71 -15.83
C ILE A 558 -32.58 -9.55 -14.90
N HIS A 559 -31.59 -9.70 -14.02
CA HIS A 559 -31.20 -8.65 -13.07
C HIS A 559 -30.42 -7.50 -13.75
N GLY A 560 -29.46 -7.82 -14.63
CA GLY A 560 -28.73 -6.86 -15.47
C GLY A 560 -27.64 -6.05 -14.78
N GLY A 561 -27.79 -5.74 -13.48
CA GLY A 561 -26.85 -4.92 -12.69
C GLY A 561 -26.09 -5.65 -11.58
N LEU A 562 -25.90 -6.97 -11.65
CA LEU A 562 -25.41 -7.77 -10.51
C LEU A 562 -23.93 -7.47 -10.18
N THR A 563 -23.64 -7.00 -8.96
CA THR A 563 -22.27 -6.78 -8.46
C THR A 563 -22.15 -7.06 -6.95
N LEU A 564 -20.94 -7.05 -6.38
CA LEU A 564 -20.74 -7.12 -4.91
C LEU A 564 -21.35 -5.92 -4.14
N GLU A 565 -21.65 -4.80 -4.80
CA GLU A 565 -22.30 -3.62 -4.18
C GLU A 565 -23.83 -3.76 -4.11
N THR A 566 -24.42 -4.61 -4.96
CA THR A 566 -25.86 -4.88 -5.05
C THR A 566 -26.29 -6.15 -4.31
N VAL A 567 -25.36 -6.86 -3.67
CA VAL A 567 -25.68 -7.91 -2.71
C VAL A 567 -25.43 -7.39 -1.30
N LEU A 568 -26.49 -7.35 -0.50
CA LEU A 568 -26.54 -6.83 0.86
C LEU A 568 -26.66 -7.96 1.90
N LEU A 569 -26.37 -7.65 3.16
CA LEU A 569 -26.37 -8.62 4.27
C LEU A 569 -27.40 -8.26 5.34
N ASP A 570 -28.17 -9.27 5.76
CA ASP A 570 -29.12 -9.17 6.87
C ASP A 570 -28.43 -9.26 8.25
N SER A 571 -29.22 -9.28 9.33
CA SER A 571 -28.70 -9.45 10.69
C SER A 571 -28.03 -10.82 10.94
N ALA A 572 -28.41 -11.87 10.20
CA ALA A 572 -27.93 -13.25 10.29
C ALA A 572 -26.73 -13.58 9.39
N LEU A 573 -26.21 -12.61 8.63
CA LEU A 573 -25.18 -12.78 7.58
C LEU A 573 -25.67 -13.60 6.37
N SER A 574 -26.98 -13.68 6.14
CA SER A 574 -27.55 -14.17 4.88
C SER A 574 -27.57 -13.02 3.87
N CYS A 575 -27.35 -13.34 2.60
CA CYS A 575 -27.29 -12.33 1.54
C CYS A 575 -28.66 -12.11 0.86
N LYS A 576 -28.87 -10.88 0.38
CA LYS A 576 -30.04 -10.47 -0.41
C LYS A 576 -29.62 -9.57 -1.57
N ILE A 577 -30.13 -9.83 -2.78
CA ILE A 577 -29.86 -9.02 -3.98
C ILE A 577 -30.82 -7.81 -4.03
N CYS A 578 -30.30 -6.62 -4.38
CA CYS A 578 -31.02 -5.35 -4.52
C CYS A 578 -30.68 -4.62 -5.84
N GLU A 579 -31.28 -3.44 -6.07
CA GLU A 579 -31.05 -2.57 -7.24
C GLU A 579 -31.48 -3.18 -8.59
N PHE A 580 -32.76 -3.55 -8.68
CA PHE A 580 -33.44 -4.12 -9.86
C PHE A 580 -33.88 -3.06 -10.88
N GLY A 581 -33.44 -1.80 -10.76
CA GLY A 581 -33.71 -0.75 -11.74
C GLY A 581 -33.19 -1.04 -13.16
N PHE A 582 -32.25 -1.98 -13.32
CA PHE A 582 -31.78 -2.48 -14.62
C PHE A 582 -32.50 -3.76 -15.09
N SER A 583 -33.44 -4.27 -14.29
CA SER A 583 -34.04 -5.56 -14.55
C SER A 583 -34.96 -5.52 -15.77
N ARG A 584 -34.94 -6.59 -16.57
CA ARG A 584 -35.74 -6.69 -17.78
C ARG A 584 -36.56 -7.95 -17.76
N LEU A 585 -37.86 -7.76 -17.98
CA LEU A 585 -38.84 -8.80 -18.25
C LEU A 585 -38.74 -9.17 -19.73
N VAL A 586 -38.32 -10.41 -20.02
CA VAL A 586 -38.18 -10.88 -21.40
C VAL A 586 -39.47 -11.54 -21.86
N LYS A 587 -40.07 -10.97 -22.91
CA LYS A 587 -41.04 -11.64 -23.78
C LYS A 587 -40.29 -12.33 -24.92
N GLU A 588 -40.82 -13.46 -25.39
CA GLU A 588 -40.15 -14.37 -26.32
C GLU A 588 -39.80 -13.76 -27.70
N GLU A 589 -40.28 -12.54 -28.01
CA GLU A 589 -40.19 -11.90 -29.33
C GLU A 589 -39.41 -10.55 -29.37
N SER A 590 -38.88 -10.02 -28.26
CA SER A 590 -38.32 -8.64 -28.21
C SER A 590 -36.85 -8.53 -27.77
N LEU A 591 -35.94 -9.19 -28.50
CA LEU A 591 -34.50 -9.28 -28.17
C LEU A 591 -33.64 -8.05 -28.54
N TYR A 592 -34.18 -7.00 -29.16
CA TYR A 592 -33.40 -5.85 -29.63
C TYR A 592 -33.79 -4.54 -28.97
N LEU A 593 -32.80 -3.74 -28.55
CA LEU A 593 -32.96 -2.31 -28.30
C LEU A 593 -31.71 -1.53 -28.76
N PRO A 594 -31.85 -0.25 -29.15
CA PRO A 594 -30.72 0.59 -29.56
C PRO A 594 -29.90 1.08 -28.37
N SER A 595 -28.69 1.56 -28.66
CA SER A 595 -27.68 2.08 -27.73
C SER A 595 -28.24 2.90 -26.55
N PHE A 596 -28.02 2.42 -25.33
CA PHE A 596 -28.15 3.24 -24.12
C PHE A 596 -26.77 3.63 -23.58
N HIS A 597 -26.61 4.93 -23.30
CA HIS A 597 -25.41 5.48 -22.72
C HIS A 597 -25.26 5.04 -21.26
N PHE A 598 -24.23 4.25 -20.97
CA PHE A 598 -23.78 4.03 -19.60
C PHE A 598 -23.20 5.33 -19.01
N SER A 599 -23.40 5.51 -17.71
CA SER A 599 -23.05 6.65 -16.86
C SER A 599 -21.81 7.48 -17.26
N THR A 600 -21.91 8.79 -17.04
CA THR A 600 -20.82 9.78 -17.09
C THR A 600 -19.72 9.58 -16.04
N GLU A 601 -19.82 8.59 -15.14
CA GLU A 601 -18.75 8.13 -14.25
C GLU A 601 -17.97 6.95 -14.90
N PRO A 602 -16.82 7.18 -15.55
CA PRO A 602 -16.26 6.24 -16.53
C PRO A 602 -15.62 4.95 -15.96
N ASN A 603 -15.68 4.70 -14.64
CA ASN A 603 -14.68 3.85 -13.98
C ASN A 603 -15.20 2.75 -13.02
N ARG A 604 -16.51 2.59 -12.80
CA ARG A 604 -17.05 1.55 -11.86
C ARG A 604 -17.86 0.42 -12.51
N SER A 605 -18.82 0.74 -13.39
CA SER A 605 -19.81 -0.25 -13.87
C SER A 605 -19.28 -1.27 -14.90
N PHE A 606 -18.32 -0.87 -15.75
CA PHE A 606 -17.81 -1.69 -16.86
C PHE A 606 -17.10 -3.01 -16.47
N THR A 607 -16.82 -3.22 -15.18
CA THR A 607 -15.95 -4.33 -14.73
C THR A 607 -16.68 -5.67 -14.56
N TYR A 608 -18.01 -5.65 -14.39
CA TYR A 608 -18.84 -6.86 -14.32
C TYR A 608 -19.60 -7.13 -15.63
N THR A 609 -19.51 -6.22 -16.61
CA THR A 609 -20.30 -6.30 -17.85
C THR A 609 -19.94 -7.54 -18.68
N ASP A 610 -20.95 -8.32 -19.04
CA ASP A 610 -20.84 -9.43 -19.98
C ASP A 610 -20.26 -8.96 -21.34
N PRO A 611 -19.15 -9.54 -21.82
CA PRO A 611 -18.52 -9.13 -23.08
C PRO A 611 -19.41 -9.39 -24.31
N GLU A 612 -20.31 -10.39 -24.26
CA GLU A 612 -21.26 -10.65 -25.34
C GLU A 612 -22.40 -9.63 -25.32
N PHE A 613 -22.92 -9.26 -24.14
CA PHE A 613 -23.86 -8.14 -23.99
C PHE A 613 -23.25 -6.82 -24.47
N HIS A 614 -22.01 -6.52 -24.08
CA HIS A 614 -21.30 -5.32 -24.54
C HIS A 614 -21.14 -5.27 -26.07
N ARG A 615 -20.93 -6.42 -26.71
CA ARG A 615 -20.80 -6.54 -28.18
C ARG A 615 -22.13 -6.50 -28.93
N THR A 616 -23.21 -7.03 -28.34
CA THR A 616 -24.50 -7.27 -29.05
C THR A 616 -25.62 -6.31 -28.65
N GLY A 617 -25.55 -5.69 -27.47
CA GLY A 617 -26.65 -4.97 -26.84
C GLY A 617 -27.78 -5.88 -26.30
N VAL A 618 -27.69 -7.20 -26.47
CA VAL A 618 -28.74 -8.15 -26.08
C VAL A 618 -28.50 -8.65 -24.66
N LEU A 619 -29.31 -8.20 -23.72
CA LEU A 619 -29.26 -8.66 -22.33
C LEU A 619 -29.97 -10.03 -22.23
N THR A 620 -29.32 -11.02 -21.61
CA THR A 620 -29.85 -12.38 -21.45
C THR A 620 -29.64 -12.89 -20.02
N PRO A 621 -30.30 -13.98 -19.57
CA PRO A 621 -30.00 -14.61 -18.29
C PRO A 621 -28.51 -14.99 -18.16
N LYS A 622 -27.86 -15.35 -19.27
CA LYS A 622 -26.42 -15.66 -19.35
C LYS A 622 -25.52 -14.46 -19.04
N SER A 623 -26.03 -13.23 -19.11
CA SER A 623 -25.31 -12.03 -18.71
C SER A 623 -25.21 -11.91 -17.18
N ASP A 624 -26.28 -12.25 -16.44
CA ASP A 624 -26.21 -12.36 -14.97
C ASP A 624 -25.27 -13.51 -14.56
N ILE A 625 -25.26 -14.63 -15.29
CA ILE A 625 -24.34 -15.75 -15.03
C ILE A 625 -22.88 -15.30 -15.14
N TYR A 626 -22.54 -14.44 -16.09
CA TYR A 626 -21.18 -13.90 -16.22
C TYR A 626 -20.79 -13.05 -14.99
N SER A 627 -21.67 -12.13 -14.56
CA SER A 627 -21.48 -11.32 -13.35
C SER A 627 -21.36 -12.17 -12.08
N PHE A 628 -22.19 -13.21 -11.97
CA PHE A 628 -22.13 -14.19 -10.89
C PHE A 628 -20.81 -14.96 -10.88
N GLY A 629 -20.28 -15.34 -12.06
CA GLY A 629 -18.95 -15.94 -12.20
C GLY A 629 -17.84 -15.06 -11.63
N LEU A 630 -17.87 -13.75 -11.93
CA LEU A 630 -16.91 -12.80 -11.36
C LEU A 630 -17.04 -12.70 -9.84
N ILE A 631 -18.27 -12.62 -9.32
CA ILE A 631 -18.54 -12.62 -7.86
C ILE A 631 -17.97 -13.88 -7.18
N ILE A 632 -18.17 -15.07 -7.75
CA ILE A 632 -17.57 -16.33 -7.25
C ILE A 632 -16.05 -16.19 -7.16
N LEU A 633 -15.40 -15.77 -8.26
CA LEU A 633 -13.94 -15.64 -8.32
C LEU A 633 -13.42 -14.58 -7.34
N GLN A 634 -14.15 -13.49 -7.10
CA GLN A 634 -13.77 -12.48 -6.11
C GLN A 634 -13.91 -13.00 -4.67
N LEU A 635 -15.00 -13.71 -4.35
CA LEU A 635 -15.19 -14.32 -3.03
C LEU A 635 -14.11 -15.36 -2.71
N LEU A 636 -13.65 -16.11 -3.71
CA LEU A 636 -12.55 -17.08 -3.58
C LEU A 636 -11.18 -16.42 -3.40
N THR A 637 -10.91 -15.28 -4.04
CA THR A 637 -9.55 -14.72 -4.16
C THR A 637 -9.31 -13.43 -3.37
N GLY A 638 -10.36 -12.73 -2.92
CA GLY A 638 -10.26 -11.42 -2.26
C GLY A 638 -9.78 -10.29 -3.19
N ARG A 639 -9.85 -10.47 -4.52
CA ARG A 639 -9.30 -9.55 -5.53
C ARG A 639 -10.40 -8.73 -6.22
N THR A 640 -9.98 -7.64 -6.86
CA THR A 640 -10.82 -6.83 -7.74
C THR A 640 -11.19 -7.60 -9.02
N PRO A 641 -12.31 -7.27 -9.70
CA PRO A 641 -12.82 -8.06 -10.84
C PRO A 641 -11.99 -7.90 -12.13
N VAL A 642 -11.25 -6.79 -12.26
CA VAL A 642 -10.51 -6.43 -13.48
C VAL A 642 -9.45 -7.48 -13.82
N GLY A 643 -9.64 -8.19 -14.93
CA GLY A 643 -8.72 -9.23 -15.41
C GLY A 643 -8.74 -10.55 -14.60
N LEU A 644 -9.54 -10.63 -13.54
CA LEU A 644 -9.49 -11.71 -12.54
C LEU A 644 -9.70 -13.11 -13.14
N ALA A 645 -10.69 -13.27 -14.03
CA ALA A 645 -10.94 -14.54 -14.70
C ALA A 645 -9.72 -15.02 -15.53
N GLY A 646 -8.93 -14.10 -16.09
CA GLY A 646 -7.67 -14.42 -16.76
C GLY A 646 -6.56 -14.82 -15.77
N GLU A 647 -6.45 -14.14 -14.63
CA GLU A 647 -5.49 -14.51 -13.59
C GLU A 647 -5.75 -15.91 -13.01
N VAL A 648 -7.00 -16.20 -12.66
CA VAL A 648 -7.41 -17.49 -12.10
C VAL A 648 -7.19 -18.60 -13.13
N ARG A 649 -7.56 -18.39 -14.39
CA ARG A 649 -7.34 -19.37 -15.46
C ARG A 649 -5.85 -19.74 -15.63
N ARG A 650 -4.93 -18.76 -15.56
CA ARG A 650 -3.49 -19.01 -15.55
C ARG A 650 -3.04 -19.78 -14.29
N ALA A 651 -3.49 -19.37 -13.11
CA ALA A 651 -3.12 -20.01 -11.85
C ALA A 651 -3.55 -21.49 -11.81
N VAL A 652 -4.75 -21.81 -12.27
CA VAL A 652 -5.25 -23.18 -12.43
C VAL A 652 -4.41 -23.95 -13.45
N SER A 653 -4.11 -23.37 -14.63
CA SER A 653 -3.32 -24.06 -15.67
C SER A 653 -1.87 -24.40 -15.24
N TRP A 654 -1.34 -23.70 -14.23
CA TRP A 654 -0.03 -23.97 -13.63
C TRP A 654 -0.08 -24.79 -12.34
N GLY A 655 -1.26 -25.31 -11.95
CA GLY A 655 -1.42 -26.08 -10.70
C GLY A 655 -1.27 -25.27 -9.41
N LYS A 656 -1.38 -23.93 -9.49
CA LYS A 656 -1.12 -22.98 -8.40
C LYS A 656 -2.39 -22.42 -7.76
N LEU A 657 -3.47 -23.20 -7.71
CA LEU A 657 -4.76 -22.79 -7.14
C LEU A 657 -4.63 -22.24 -5.70
N SER A 658 -3.90 -22.92 -4.83
CA SER A 658 -3.67 -22.47 -3.44
C SER A 658 -3.02 -21.09 -3.31
N SER A 659 -2.30 -20.62 -4.34
CA SER A 659 -1.64 -19.30 -4.32
C SER A 659 -2.54 -18.12 -4.69
N ILE A 660 -3.73 -18.38 -5.25
CA ILE A 660 -4.69 -17.33 -5.63
C ILE A 660 -5.87 -17.22 -4.67
N LEU A 661 -6.14 -18.27 -3.87
CA LEU A 661 -7.19 -18.27 -2.85
C LEU A 661 -6.88 -17.27 -1.72
N ASP A 662 -7.93 -16.66 -1.18
CA ASP A 662 -7.83 -15.68 -0.12
C ASP A 662 -7.50 -16.34 1.23
N SER A 663 -6.24 -16.20 1.65
CA SER A 663 -5.75 -16.63 2.97
C SER A 663 -6.51 -16.04 4.16
N SER A 664 -7.21 -14.91 4.00
CA SER A 664 -8.03 -14.33 5.08
C SER A 664 -9.33 -15.10 5.34
N ALA A 665 -9.71 -16.02 4.45
CA ALA A 665 -10.84 -16.93 4.62
C ALA A 665 -10.52 -18.21 5.42
N GLY A 666 -9.28 -18.33 5.92
CA GLY A 666 -8.77 -19.56 6.53
C GLY A 666 -8.37 -20.61 5.48
N GLU A 667 -8.25 -21.87 5.91
CA GLU A 667 -7.90 -22.97 5.02
C GLU A 667 -9.13 -23.43 4.23
N TRP A 668 -9.15 -23.10 2.93
CA TRP A 668 -10.15 -23.58 2.00
C TRP A 668 -10.08 -25.11 1.84
N ASN A 669 -11.23 -25.78 1.94
CA ASN A 669 -11.35 -27.17 1.52
C ASN A 669 -10.97 -27.28 0.01
N PRO A 670 -9.96 -28.07 -0.38
CA PRO A 670 -9.49 -28.12 -1.77
C PRO A 670 -10.55 -28.58 -2.76
N THR A 671 -11.43 -29.51 -2.38
CA THR A 671 -12.51 -30.00 -3.25
C THR A 671 -13.56 -28.90 -3.49
N VAL A 672 -13.93 -28.16 -2.45
CA VAL A 672 -14.87 -27.03 -2.55
C VAL A 672 -14.25 -25.90 -3.39
N ALA A 673 -12.99 -25.53 -3.13
CA ALA A 673 -12.30 -24.47 -3.85
C ALA A 673 -12.14 -24.80 -5.34
N THR A 674 -11.78 -26.04 -5.70
CA THR A 674 -11.70 -26.48 -7.10
C THR A 674 -13.05 -26.38 -7.79
N LYS A 675 -14.12 -26.93 -7.21
CA LYS A 675 -15.48 -26.85 -7.79
C LYS A 675 -15.95 -25.41 -8.01
N LEU A 676 -15.73 -24.53 -7.02
CA LEU A 676 -16.14 -23.13 -7.12
C LEU A 676 -15.30 -22.35 -8.15
N VAL A 677 -13.99 -22.63 -8.26
CA VAL A 677 -13.15 -22.02 -9.32
C VAL A 677 -13.55 -22.52 -10.71
N GLU A 678 -13.81 -23.81 -10.88
CA GLU A 678 -14.28 -24.38 -12.15
C GLU A 678 -15.60 -23.75 -12.58
N LEU A 679 -16.58 -23.68 -11.67
CA LEU A 679 -17.85 -22.99 -11.92
C LEU A 679 -17.66 -21.51 -12.26
N GLY A 680 -16.86 -20.77 -11.48
CA GLY A 680 -16.56 -19.36 -11.75
C GLY A 680 -15.92 -19.14 -13.13
N LEU A 681 -14.98 -19.99 -13.53
CA LEU A 681 -14.33 -19.93 -14.85
C LEU A 681 -15.25 -20.37 -16.02
N GLN A 682 -16.23 -21.23 -15.77
CA GLN A 682 -17.28 -21.60 -16.74
C GLN A 682 -18.32 -20.48 -16.89
N CYS A 683 -18.74 -19.86 -15.78
CA CYS A 683 -19.59 -18.67 -15.79
C CYS A 683 -18.93 -17.48 -16.53
N CYS A 684 -17.62 -17.29 -16.38
CA CYS A 684 -16.85 -16.25 -17.06
C CYS A 684 -16.37 -16.62 -18.49
N GLN A 685 -17.05 -17.53 -19.19
CA GLN A 685 -16.74 -17.81 -20.60
C GLN A 685 -17.18 -16.66 -21.53
N LEU A 686 -16.42 -16.42 -22.59
CA LEU A 686 -16.67 -15.31 -23.52
C LEU A 686 -17.97 -15.49 -24.30
N ASN A 687 -18.30 -16.72 -24.73
CA ASN A 687 -19.59 -17.02 -25.37
C ASN A 687 -20.62 -17.40 -24.29
N SER A 688 -21.82 -16.80 -24.35
CA SER A 688 -22.95 -17.13 -23.47
C SER A 688 -23.38 -18.60 -23.51
N ARG A 689 -23.18 -19.28 -24.65
CA ARG A 689 -23.50 -20.71 -24.87
C ARG A 689 -22.63 -21.66 -24.05
N ASP A 690 -21.39 -21.26 -23.76
CA ASP A 690 -20.42 -22.08 -23.01
C ASP A 690 -20.57 -21.91 -21.48
N ARG A 691 -21.42 -20.97 -21.05
CA ARG A 691 -21.73 -20.71 -19.64
C ARG A 691 -22.80 -21.70 -19.14
N PRO A 692 -22.73 -22.15 -17.89
CA PRO A 692 -23.72 -23.07 -17.32
C PRO A 692 -25.10 -22.39 -17.19
N GLU A 693 -26.11 -23.19 -16.92
CA GLU A 693 -27.44 -22.72 -16.53
C GLU A 693 -27.65 -23.03 -15.05
N LEU A 694 -28.20 -22.06 -14.30
CA LEU A 694 -28.50 -22.24 -12.88
C LEU A 694 -29.75 -23.09 -12.72
N THR A 695 -29.57 -24.41 -12.90
CA THR A 695 -30.62 -25.40 -12.65
C THR A 695 -30.78 -25.64 -11.14
N PRO A 696 -31.98 -26.03 -10.66
CA PRO A 696 -32.19 -26.40 -9.26
C PRO A 696 -31.25 -27.51 -8.76
N SER A 697 -30.76 -28.39 -9.64
CA SER A 697 -29.78 -29.42 -9.26
C SER A 697 -28.39 -28.84 -8.99
N LEU A 698 -27.97 -27.82 -9.74
CA LEU A 698 -26.70 -27.11 -9.51
C LEU A 698 -26.76 -26.24 -8.25
N VAL A 699 -27.89 -25.57 -8.01
CA VAL A 699 -28.12 -24.81 -6.76
C VAL A 699 -28.01 -25.73 -5.55
N ARG A 700 -28.69 -26.89 -5.58
CA ARG A 700 -28.62 -27.89 -4.51
C ARG A 700 -27.21 -28.46 -4.29
N GLU A 701 -26.38 -28.55 -5.34
CA GLU A 701 -24.97 -28.91 -5.18
C GLU A 701 -24.19 -27.82 -4.44
N LEU A 702 -24.41 -26.54 -4.78
CA LEU A 702 -23.76 -25.40 -4.12
C LEU A 702 -24.16 -25.28 -2.64
N GLU A 703 -25.44 -25.48 -2.31
CA GLU A 703 -25.92 -25.55 -0.92
C GLU A 703 -25.16 -26.63 -0.11
N GLN A 704 -24.83 -27.77 -0.72
CA GLN A 704 -24.11 -28.84 -0.03
C GLN A 704 -22.61 -28.52 0.21
N LEU A 705 -22.00 -27.62 -0.57
CA LEU A 705 -20.57 -27.30 -0.45
C LEU A 705 -20.20 -26.62 0.88
N HIS A 706 -21.14 -25.91 1.52
CA HIS A 706 -20.92 -25.25 2.81
C HIS A 706 -21.45 -26.06 4.01
N VAL A 707 -22.03 -27.26 3.78
CA VAL A 707 -22.64 -28.13 4.81
C VAL A 707 -21.64 -29.21 5.29
N SER A 708 -20.34 -29.01 5.08
CA SER A 708 -19.32 -29.77 5.81
C SER A 708 -19.40 -29.38 7.30
N GLU A 709 -19.86 -30.30 8.15
CA GLU A 709 -20.12 -30.04 9.57
C GLU A 709 -18.89 -29.46 10.29
N GLU A 710 -18.91 -28.17 10.65
CA GLU A 710 -18.30 -27.74 11.92
C GLU A 710 -19.14 -28.36 13.04
N ARG A 711 -18.91 -29.64 13.31
CA ARG A 711 -19.59 -30.37 14.36
C ARG A 711 -19.04 -29.92 15.71
N LEU A 712 -19.53 -28.77 16.18
CA LEU A 712 -19.20 -28.23 17.49
C LEU A 712 -19.41 -29.33 18.52
N VAL A 713 -18.32 -29.72 19.19
CA VAL A 713 -18.35 -30.77 20.21
C VAL A 713 -19.34 -30.31 21.28
N PRO A 714 -20.43 -31.07 21.54
CA PRO A 714 -21.35 -30.72 22.60
C PRO A 714 -20.59 -30.65 23.92
N SER A 715 -20.77 -29.57 24.69
CA SER A 715 -19.93 -29.29 25.88
C SER A 715 -19.96 -30.39 26.94
N PHE A 716 -21.04 -31.19 26.99
CA PHE A 716 -21.18 -32.37 27.84
C PHE A 716 -20.35 -33.60 27.40
N PHE A 717 -19.69 -33.56 26.24
CA PHE A 717 -18.66 -34.53 25.84
C PHE A 717 -17.24 -34.11 26.25
N LEU A 718 -17.05 -32.85 26.67
CA LEU A 718 -15.76 -32.32 27.10
C LEU A 718 -15.54 -32.56 28.61
N CYS A 719 -14.32 -32.96 28.97
CA CYS A 719 -13.90 -33.10 30.36
C CYS A 719 -13.83 -31.72 31.03
N PRO A 720 -14.46 -31.48 32.19
CA PRO A 720 -14.36 -30.19 32.89
C PRO A 720 -12.93 -29.78 33.28
N ILE A 721 -12.02 -30.75 33.48
CA ILE A 721 -10.62 -30.50 33.86
C ILE A 721 -9.75 -30.23 32.63
N PHE A 722 -9.77 -31.11 31.63
CA PHE A 722 -8.88 -31.02 30.46
C PHE A 722 -9.44 -30.17 29.31
N GLN A 723 -10.76 -29.91 29.27
CA GLN A 723 -11.47 -29.26 28.16
C GLN A 723 -11.34 -30.01 26.81
N GLU A 724 -11.02 -31.30 26.85
CA GLU A 724 -10.90 -32.23 25.73
C GLU A 724 -12.03 -33.28 25.75
N ILE A 725 -12.28 -33.97 24.63
CA ILE A 725 -13.30 -35.04 24.54
C ILE A 725 -12.96 -36.19 25.50
N MET A 726 -13.93 -36.61 26.31
CA MET A 726 -13.76 -37.74 27.22
C MET A 726 -13.69 -39.08 26.47
N HIS A 727 -12.58 -39.80 26.65
CA HIS A 727 -12.38 -41.15 26.11
C HIS A 727 -12.81 -42.23 27.12
N ASP A 728 -12.61 -41.98 28.41
CA ASP A 728 -13.16 -42.80 29.50
C ASP A 728 -13.91 -41.91 30.51
N PRO A 729 -15.16 -41.52 30.20
CA PRO A 729 -15.95 -40.67 31.09
C PRO A 729 -16.31 -41.41 32.38
N GLN A 730 -15.91 -40.87 33.53
CA GLN A 730 -16.19 -41.38 34.88
C GLN A 730 -16.89 -40.32 35.74
N VAL A 731 -17.92 -40.75 36.48
CA VAL A 731 -18.73 -39.92 37.39
C VAL A 731 -18.12 -39.92 38.78
N ALA A 732 -17.92 -38.74 39.36
CA ALA A 732 -17.53 -38.57 40.76
C ALA A 732 -18.74 -38.34 41.68
N ALA A 733 -18.51 -38.28 43.00
CA ALA A 733 -19.57 -38.20 44.02
C ALA A 733 -20.41 -36.90 43.98
N ASP A 734 -19.97 -35.90 43.21
CA ASP A 734 -20.68 -34.65 42.93
C ASP A 734 -21.70 -34.79 41.77
N GLY A 735 -21.75 -35.94 41.11
CA GLY A 735 -22.61 -36.20 39.95
C GLY A 735 -22.04 -35.69 38.61
N PHE A 736 -20.87 -35.04 38.61
CA PHE A 736 -20.22 -34.59 37.39
C PHE A 736 -19.38 -35.70 36.77
N THR A 737 -19.32 -35.70 35.44
CA THR A 737 -18.52 -36.66 34.67
C THR A 737 -17.24 -35.98 34.19
N TYR A 738 -16.13 -36.69 34.33
CA TYR A 738 -14.77 -36.24 34.02
C TYR A 738 -14.07 -37.32 33.19
N GLU A 739 -12.98 -36.98 32.51
CA GLU A 739 -12.05 -37.98 31.96
C GLU A 739 -11.44 -38.78 33.13
N GLY A 740 -11.51 -40.11 33.07
CA GLY A 740 -11.15 -41.01 34.16
C GLY A 740 -9.71 -40.80 34.65
N LYS A 741 -8.78 -40.54 33.73
CA LYS A 741 -7.41 -40.16 34.08
C LYS A 741 -7.34 -38.83 34.86
N ALA A 742 -8.05 -37.80 34.40
CA ALA A 742 -8.03 -36.46 34.98
C ALA A 742 -8.51 -36.44 36.44
N ILE A 743 -9.65 -37.10 36.70
CA ILE A 743 -10.22 -37.17 38.06
C ILE A 743 -9.40 -38.10 38.96
N SER A 744 -8.81 -39.17 38.42
CA SER A 744 -7.91 -40.05 39.19
C SER A 744 -6.64 -39.31 39.62
N GLU A 745 -6.02 -38.52 38.74
CA GLU A 745 -4.85 -37.68 39.07
C GLU A 745 -5.21 -36.59 40.09
N TRP A 746 -6.38 -35.95 39.95
CA TRP A 746 -6.89 -34.98 40.93
C TRP A 746 -7.02 -35.58 42.34
N LEU A 747 -7.63 -36.76 42.46
CA LEU A 747 -7.79 -37.45 43.74
C LEU A 747 -6.44 -37.97 44.29
N ALA A 748 -5.55 -38.46 43.42
CA ALA A 748 -4.22 -38.94 43.80
C ALA A 748 -3.32 -37.83 44.36
N ASN A 749 -3.49 -36.58 43.89
CA ASN A 749 -2.82 -35.40 44.42
C ASN A 749 -3.36 -34.93 45.79
N GLY A 750 -4.26 -35.71 46.43
CA GLY A 750 -4.75 -35.46 47.79
C GLY A 750 -5.97 -34.55 47.88
N HIS A 751 -6.55 -34.12 46.74
CA HIS A 751 -7.76 -33.31 46.73
C HIS A 751 -9.00 -34.16 47.11
N GLN A 752 -9.76 -33.70 48.11
CA GLN A 752 -11.06 -34.29 48.51
C GLN A 752 -12.25 -33.43 48.05
N THR A 753 -12.03 -32.48 47.15
CA THR A 753 -13.05 -31.55 46.64
C THR A 753 -13.37 -31.82 45.17
N SER A 754 -14.59 -31.50 44.77
CA SER A 754 -15.08 -31.50 43.40
C SER A 754 -14.26 -30.52 42.55
N PRO A 755 -13.67 -30.94 41.42
CA PRO A 755 -12.99 -30.03 40.49
C PRO A 755 -13.91 -28.94 39.92
N MET A 756 -15.21 -29.22 39.76
CA MET A 756 -16.16 -28.27 39.18
C MET A 756 -16.74 -27.30 40.23
N THR A 757 -17.13 -27.81 41.40
CA THR A 757 -17.85 -27.00 42.42
C THR A 757 -16.98 -26.56 43.61
N ASN A 758 -15.77 -27.11 43.74
CA ASN A 758 -14.87 -26.96 44.90
C ASN A 758 -15.47 -27.37 46.26
N LEU A 759 -16.61 -28.07 46.27
CA LEU A 759 -17.23 -28.62 47.48
C LEU A 759 -16.61 -29.98 47.83
N LYS A 760 -16.61 -30.36 49.11
CA LYS A 760 -16.07 -31.65 49.55
C LYS A 760 -16.92 -32.82 49.00
N LEU A 761 -16.26 -33.80 48.39
CA LEU A 761 -16.88 -35.01 47.88
C LEU A 761 -17.34 -35.92 49.04
N SER A 762 -18.53 -36.52 48.91
CA SER A 762 -19.09 -37.44 49.92
C SER A 762 -18.38 -38.79 49.96
N HIS A 763 -17.82 -39.23 48.82
CA HIS A 763 -16.91 -40.37 48.69
C HIS A 763 -15.91 -40.14 47.56
N LEU A 764 -14.84 -40.94 47.52
CA LEU A 764 -13.81 -40.86 46.47
C LEU A 764 -13.97 -41.93 45.37
N ASN A 765 -15.00 -42.77 45.46
CA ASN A 765 -15.28 -43.79 44.44
C ASN A 765 -15.73 -43.15 43.13
N LEU A 766 -15.17 -43.63 42.02
CA LEU A 766 -15.49 -43.23 40.64
C LEU A 766 -16.32 -44.31 39.95
N THR A 767 -17.32 -43.91 39.16
CA THR A 767 -18.22 -44.83 38.44
C THR A 767 -18.12 -44.61 36.93
N HIS A 768 -17.95 -45.66 36.13
CA HIS A 768 -17.83 -45.51 34.68
C HIS A 768 -19.15 -45.08 34.03
N ASN A 769 -19.14 -43.99 33.25
CA ASN A 769 -20.31 -43.48 32.53
C ASN A 769 -20.40 -44.13 31.14
N HIS A 770 -20.73 -45.43 31.10
CA HIS A 770 -20.83 -46.18 29.85
C HIS A 770 -21.85 -45.59 28.86
N ALA A 771 -22.93 -44.96 29.35
CA ALA A 771 -23.91 -44.29 28.51
C ALA A 771 -23.32 -43.08 27.77
N LEU A 772 -22.59 -42.21 28.48
CA LEU A 772 -21.89 -41.09 27.85
C LEU A 772 -20.78 -41.56 26.92
N ARG A 773 -20.04 -42.61 27.29
CA ARG A 773 -19.00 -43.21 26.44
C ARG A 773 -19.57 -43.71 25.11
N LEU A 774 -20.71 -44.42 25.15
CA LEU A 774 -21.41 -44.86 23.95
C LEU A 774 -21.99 -43.69 23.13
N ALA A 775 -22.47 -42.62 23.78
CA ALA A 775 -22.94 -41.42 23.09
C ALA A 775 -21.79 -40.68 22.37
N ILE A 776 -20.63 -40.54 23.02
CA ILE A 776 -19.40 -39.96 22.43
C ILE A 776 -18.93 -40.83 21.26
N GLN A 777 -18.85 -42.16 21.43
CA GLN A 777 -18.49 -43.08 20.35
C GLN A 777 -19.48 -43.02 19.18
N GLY A 778 -20.79 -43.00 19.45
CA GLY A 778 -21.83 -42.87 18.43
C GLY A 778 -21.86 -41.51 17.73
N TRP A 779 -21.30 -40.47 18.35
CA TRP A 779 -21.07 -39.15 17.74
C TRP A 779 -19.78 -39.16 16.88
N LEU A 780 -18.69 -39.72 17.39
CA LEU A 780 -17.43 -39.88 16.67
C LEU A 780 -17.58 -40.75 15.41
N CYS A 781 -18.33 -41.85 15.48
CA CYS A 781 -18.57 -42.75 14.34
C CYS A 781 -19.55 -42.21 13.27
N LYS A 782 -20.13 -41.03 13.48
CA LYS A 782 -20.99 -40.33 12.50
C LYS A 782 -20.24 -39.16 11.84
N SER A 783 -18.91 -39.21 11.83
CA SER A 783 -17.99 -38.16 11.34
C SER A 783 -17.23 -38.67 10.12
#